data_AF-I9A2R9-F1
#
_entry.id   AF-I9A2R9-F1
#
_cell.length_a   1.000
_cell.length_b   1.000
_cell.length_c   1.000
_cell.angle_alpha   90.00
_cell.angle_beta   90.00
_cell.angle_gamma   90.00
#
_symmetry.space_group_name_H-M   'P 1'
#
loop_
_entity.id
_entity.type
_entity.pdbx_description
1 polymer ?
#
loop_
_entity_poly.entity_id
_entity_poly.type
_entity_poly.pdbx_seq_one_letter_code
_entity_poly.pdbx_strand_id
1 'polypeptide(L)'
;MRPREPRPRRLVRPARSGRALVAVVLASAVGQLVLLVAAGSPAASAQTCPDDQWNAEFHPGTDLGGDPAGQRCDAAIDFDWSANGPGVTGIGTTGYSVRWTRQFTLAAGSYTASVTGDDGVRVLIDGQSVTDGWGDHGPQTFTGTRTLAAGAHTVVVEYYQNAGGAMVEFDLTGGPGEPSGPGPDCAAGEWAGSYFPNRTLSGTGVPRCSASVDYAWGDDGPGLAGIGADNFSARWTRTATFAAGTLAFTVTADDGIRVYLDDQPIIDRWRDQGPTTYTASTAVTAGSHDVRVEYYEHSGGATARVGYTLTPAAACNGLQWSAQYFGNVTLAGTPTPVRCETGLHHDYGDGGPNVSGIGTDAFSARWTRVDRFAAGPITITATADDGVRVYVDGTRVIDGWNDQGPTTFTATPTVTAGTHTIVTEYYERAGGAQIRVDYTGGGDPGPVPPPPPGGCTADCGGSWQTLSYPMSVRSVHASVLRTGNVLLVAGSGNDLSAFDAHTFKSTVWNPNTGQFKDVPITDDLFCSGHVQLPDGRILLAGGTAAYSTATANYKGLAKSYVFDPVADTYTATNDLPGGGHWYPSLTALGDGNVLAVGGLDQNAAGSVATEMFDSSRQSWLPAAQVPQTFFFWGLYPELKLMTDGRLFYGGVHTFGNAPTAAGSNIYDPATATVNDVPGLRDVNLRDQGASVLLPPAQAGRVLTLGGGNGDAGADAIATTDLIDLRQPDPHWQPGPDLPAAKMYISAVILPDGKVLETGGGRHLRSDPVHEASIYDPVANRFTPVPPDPQDRTYHSQAFLLPDGSVVALGNNPLDGSFSQTISVYRPWYMSRQRPAITQAADTFGYGSRQALTVDGDIGRVTLLRPASVTHQADPNQRSVDLPVSTGSQGGRISVDVPDNPNLLPPGYYMMFAQNTAGVPSVARWVRVG
;
A
#
# COMPACT_ATOMS: atom_id res chain seq x y z
N MET A 1 2.38 26.60 -50.62
CA MET A 1 0.96 26.25 -50.89
C MET A 1 0.88 24.73 -51.07
N ARG A 2 0.02 24.04 -50.29
CA ARG A 2 -0.35 22.60 -50.44
C ARG A 2 -0.97 22.31 -51.82
N PRO A 3 -1.34 21.07 -52.27
CA PRO A 3 -1.51 19.74 -51.61
C PRO A 3 -0.96 18.55 -52.51
N ARG A 4 -1.07 17.22 -52.26
CA ARG A 4 -2.22 16.30 -52.07
C ARG A 4 -1.75 14.84 -51.75
N GLU A 5 -2.54 14.12 -50.94
CA GLU A 5 -2.67 12.64 -50.78
C GLU A 5 -3.41 11.97 -51.99
N PRO A 6 -3.93 10.70 -52.03
CA PRO A 6 -4.00 9.55 -51.07
C PRO A 6 -3.82 8.10 -51.67
N ARG A 7 -3.98 7.06 -50.81
CA ARG A 7 -4.08 5.59 -51.09
C ARG A 7 -5.41 5.18 -51.81
N PRO A 8 -5.62 3.93 -52.32
CA PRO A 8 -6.20 2.82 -51.50
C PRO A 8 -5.88 1.33 -51.92
N ARG A 9 -6.45 0.37 -51.16
CA ARG A 9 -6.31 -1.11 -51.11
C ARG A 9 -7.12 -1.92 -52.17
N ARG A 10 -6.74 -3.20 -52.45
CA ARG A 10 -7.58 -4.44 -52.30
C ARG A 10 -6.88 -5.79 -52.67
N LEU A 11 -7.31 -6.86 -51.99
CA LEU A 11 -6.95 -8.31 -52.08
C LEU A 11 -7.58 -9.03 -53.32
N VAL A 12 -7.18 -10.23 -53.80
CA VAL A 12 -7.47 -11.60 -53.27
C VAL A 12 -6.80 -12.76 -54.11
N ARG A 13 -6.05 -13.68 -53.43
CA ARG A 13 -5.86 -15.19 -53.50
C ARG A 13 -5.50 -15.99 -54.82
N PRO A 14 -5.16 -17.32 -54.77
CA PRO A 14 -4.11 -18.08 -54.02
C PRO A 14 -3.43 -19.25 -54.83
N ALA A 15 -2.40 -19.95 -54.30
CA ALA A 15 -2.23 -21.44 -54.35
C ALA A 15 -0.86 -22.02 -53.87
N ARG A 16 -0.98 -23.00 -52.95
CA ARG A 16 -0.19 -24.20 -52.52
C ARG A 16 1.24 -24.56 -53.03
N SER A 17 2.06 -24.89 -52.02
CA SER A 17 2.93 -26.09 -51.78
C SER A 17 4.16 -26.44 -52.66
N GLY A 18 5.31 -26.69 -52.01
CA GLY A 18 6.41 -27.52 -52.52
C GLY A 18 7.71 -27.42 -51.70
N ARG A 19 8.23 -28.56 -51.22
CA ARG A 19 9.44 -28.73 -50.39
C ARG A 19 10.74 -28.91 -51.24
N ALA A 20 11.87 -28.55 -50.63
CA ALA A 20 13.19 -29.25 -50.61
C ALA A 20 14.26 -29.09 -51.72
N LEU A 21 15.46 -28.68 -51.24
CA LEU A 21 16.83 -29.24 -51.40
C LEU A 21 17.75 -28.99 -52.64
N VAL A 22 19.03 -28.81 -52.29
CA VAL A 22 20.34 -29.15 -52.94
C VAL A 22 21.21 -28.04 -53.58
N ALA A 23 22.27 -27.70 -52.82
CA ALA A 23 23.74 -27.63 -53.07
C ALA A 23 24.40 -26.93 -54.29
N VAL A 24 25.64 -26.43 -54.02
CA VAL A 24 26.94 -26.49 -54.78
C VAL A 24 27.76 -25.24 -54.35
N VAL A 25 28.76 -25.30 -53.47
CA VAL A 25 30.19 -25.73 -53.59
C VAL A 25 30.97 -25.10 -54.75
N LEU A 26 32.04 -24.38 -54.44
CA LEU A 26 33.23 -24.31 -55.28
C LEU A 26 34.50 -24.15 -54.43
N ALA A 27 35.43 -25.06 -54.67
CA ALA A 27 36.72 -25.25 -54.03
C ALA A 27 37.85 -24.87 -54.99
N SER A 28 39.07 -24.70 -54.46
CA SER A 28 40.32 -24.89 -55.21
C SER A 28 41.45 -25.40 -54.32
N ALA A 29 41.71 -26.70 -54.52
CA ALA A 29 42.86 -27.61 -54.32
C ALA A 29 44.28 -27.03 -54.63
N VAL A 30 45.46 -27.60 -54.31
CA VAL A 30 46.00 -28.82 -53.65
C VAL A 30 47.56 -28.71 -53.63
N GLY A 31 48.28 -29.37 -52.71
CA GLY A 31 49.67 -29.82 -52.97
C GLY A 31 50.57 -30.17 -51.76
N GLN A 32 50.76 -31.47 -51.46
CA GLN A 32 51.59 -32.13 -50.41
C GLN A 32 53.07 -32.33 -50.81
N LEU A 33 54.08 -32.51 -49.91
CA LEU A 33 54.63 -33.79 -49.34
C LEU A 33 55.75 -33.45 -48.28
N VAL A 34 55.73 -33.93 -47.01
CA VAL A 34 56.41 -35.14 -46.38
C VAL A 34 57.97 -35.06 -46.35
N LEU A 35 58.78 -35.44 -45.33
CA LEU A 35 58.75 -35.84 -43.90
C LEU A 35 60.21 -36.29 -43.54
N LEU A 36 60.74 -36.06 -42.33
CA LEU A 36 61.52 -37.03 -41.50
C LEU A 36 61.97 -36.38 -40.16
N VAL A 37 61.28 -36.65 -39.04
CA VAL A 37 61.60 -37.61 -37.95
C VAL A 37 62.81 -37.23 -37.08
N ALA A 38 62.51 -36.82 -35.84
CA ALA A 38 63.26 -37.21 -34.65
C ALA A 38 62.26 -37.80 -33.65
N ALA A 39 62.58 -38.98 -33.13
CA ALA A 39 61.73 -39.79 -32.28
C ALA A 39 61.53 -39.16 -30.89
N GLY A 40 60.28 -39.12 -30.45
CA GLY A 40 59.86 -38.87 -29.07
C GLY A 40 58.63 -39.72 -28.79
N SER A 41 58.64 -40.38 -27.63
CA SER A 41 57.72 -41.37 -27.06
C SER A 41 56.21 -41.10 -27.26
N PRO A 42 55.33 -42.14 -27.17
CA PRO A 42 53.91 -41.96 -27.44
C PRO A 42 53.32 -40.97 -26.42
N ALA A 43 52.63 -39.95 -26.91
CA ALA A 43 51.71 -39.17 -26.08
C ALA A 43 50.77 -40.15 -25.40
N ALA A 44 50.75 -40.13 -24.06
CA ALA A 44 49.86 -40.96 -23.27
C ALA A 44 48.43 -40.77 -23.79
N SER A 45 47.74 -41.88 -24.04
CA SER A 45 46.32 -41.87 -24.37
C SER A 45 45.59 -41.11 -23.26
N ALA A 46 44.87 -40.03 -23.60
CA ALA A 46 44.05 -39.30 -22.66
C ALA A 46 43.16 -40.29 -21.89
N GLN A 47 43.33 -40.36 -20.57
CA GLN A 47 42.48 -41.15 -19.69
C GLN A 47 41.02 -40.78 -19.97
N THR A 48 40.20 -41.77 -20.29
CA THR A 48 38.76 -41.59 -20.49
C THR A 48 38.06 -41.93 -19.19
N CYS A 49 37.56 -40.90 -18.51
CA CYS A 49 36.78 -41.08 -17.29
C CYS A 49 35.29 -41.20 -17.62
N PRO A 50 34.52 -41.93 -16.79
CA PRO A 50 33.06 -41.86 -16.82
C PRO A 50 32.56 -40.40 -16.76
N ASP A 51 31.44 -40.10 -17.42
CA ASP A 51 30.88 -38.74 -17.49
C ASP A 51 30.57 -38.14 -16.10
N ASP A 52 30.39 -38.99 -15.09
CA ASP A 52 30.15 -38.61 -13.70
C ASP A 52 31.43 -38.39 -12.86
N GLN A 53 32.62 -38.58 -13.45
CA GLN A 53 33.91 -38.46 -12.76
C GLN A 53 34.79 -37.36 -13.35
N TRP A 54 35.73 -36.87 -12.54
CA TRP A 54 36.73 -35.90 -12.93
C TRP A 54 37.94 -36.59 -13.55
N ASN A 55 38.43 -36.08 -14.67
CA ASN A 55 39.76 -36.46 -15.17
C ASN A 55 40.81 -35.61 -14.45
N ALA A 56 41.62 -36.24 -13.59
CA ALA A 56 42.67 -35.61 -12.81
C ALA A 56 44.04 -35.80 -13.48
N GLU A 57 44.72 -34.71 -13.80
CA GLU A 57 46.08 -34.68 -14.36
C GLU A 57 47.05 -34.16 -13.32
N PHE A 58 48.06 -34.96 -12.96
CA PHE A 58 49.04 -34.61 -11.93
C PHE A 58 50.36 -34.19 -12.56
N HIS A 59 50.87 -33.03 -12.18
CA HIS A 59 52.08 -32.44 -12.74
C HIS A 59 53.16 -32.24 -11.64
N PRO A 60 54.44 -32.52 -11.94
CA PRO A 60 55.53 -32.05 -11.10
C PRO A 60 55.65 -30.53 -11.17
N GLY A 61 55.90 -29.88 -10.02
CA GLY A 61 55.97 -28.41 -9.93
C GLY A 61 54.60 -27.76 -9.69
N THR A 62 54.60 -26.46 -9.38
CA THR A 62 53.40 -25.71 -8.97
C THR A 62 52.74 -24.93 -10.12
N ASP A 63 53.24 -25.05 -11.34
CA ASP A 63 52.83 -24.23 -12.49
C ASP A 63 51.92 -24.94 -13.50
N LEU A 64 51.59 -26.22 -13.27
CA LEU A 64 50.86 -27.08 -14.22
C LEU A 64 51.56 -27.20 -15.58
N GLY A 65 52.90 -27.07 -15.58
CA GLY A 65 53.73 -27.18 -16.78
C GLY A 65 54.04 -28.63 -17.18
N GLY A 66 54.41 -28.81 -18.45
CA GLY A 66 54.86 -30.09 -19.00
C GLY A 66 53.77 -31.17 -19.14
N ASP A 67 54.18 -32.37 -19.55
CA ASP A 67 53.29 -33.54 -19.62
C ASP A 67 52.95 -34.04 -18.20
N PRO A 68 51.71 -34.51 -17.93
CA PRO A 68 51.33 -35.02 -16.63
C PRO A 68 52.13 -36.29 -16.27
N ALA A 69 52.62 -36.36 -15.03
CA ALA A 69 53.32 -37.53 -14.50
C ALA A 69 52.35 -38.71 -14.22
N GLY A 70 51.06 -38.42 -14.05
CA GLY A 70 50.02 -39.43 -13.96
C GLY A 70 48.61 -38.86 -14.13
N GLN A 71 47.67 -39.75 -14.44
CA GLN A 71 46.26 -39.41 -14.59
C GLN A 71 45.37 -40.45 -13.89
N ARG A 72 44.25 -40.03 -13.30
CA ARG A 72 43.22 -40.93 -12.77
C ARG A 72 41.84 -40.28 -12.81
N CYS A 73 40.81 -41.10 -12.59
CA CYS A 73 39.44 -40.63 -12.47
C CYS A 73 39.07 -40.49 -10.99
N ASP A 74 38.65 -39.30 -10.59
CA ASP A 74 38.22 -38.99 -9.23
C ASP A 74 36.71 -38.76 -9.20
N ALA A 75 36.01 -39.41 -8.27
CA ALA A 75 34.55 -39.28 -8.14
C ALA A 75 34.14 -37.90 -7.58
N ALA A 76 35.00 -37.29 -6.77
CA ALA A 76 34.84 -35.96 -6.20
C ALA A 76 36.23 -35.32 -6.00
N ILE A 77 36.26 -34.00 -5.81
CA ILE A 77 37.44 -33.27 -5.38
C ILE A 77 37.20 -32.93 -3.91
N ASP A 78 37.60 -33.87 -3.05
CA ASP A 78 37.51 -33.79 -1.59
C ASP A 78 38.67 -34.64 -1.04
N PHE A 79 39.82 -33.98 -0.91
CA PHE A 79 41.07 -34.65 -0.61
C PHE A 79 41.81 -33.94 0.51
N ASP A 80 42.19 -34.70 1.53
CA ASP A 80 43.25 -34.35 2.48
C ASP A 80 44.44 -35.28 2.25
N TRP A 81 45.49 -34.73 1.65
CA TRP A 81 46.75 -35.40 1.33
C TRP A 81 47.87 -35.02 2.28
N SER A 82 47.59 -34.29 3.37
CA SER A 82 48.58 -33.74 4.30
C SER A 82 49.57 -34.78 4.84
N ALA A 83 49.16 -36.05 4.93
CA ALA A 83 50.02 -37.13 5.44
C ALA A 83 50.86 -37.85 4.37
N ASN A 84 50.36 -38.03 3.14
CA ASN A 84 50.92 -39.01 2.19
C ASN A 84 51.03 -38.51 0.74
N GLY A 85 50.58 -37.29 0.43
CA GLY A 85 50.47 -36.83 -0.95
C GLY A 85 49.42 -37.61 -1.77
N PRO A 86 49.28 -37.34 -3.07
CA PRO A 86 48.22 -37.93 -3.90
C PRO A 86 48.44 -39.40 -4.28
N GLY A 87 49.60 -40.00 -3.95
CA GLY A 87 49.91 -41.41 -4.24
C GLY A 87 50.18 -41.72 -5.73
N VAL A 88 50.50 -40.71 -6.54
CA VAL A 88 50.79 -40.85 -7.97
C VAL A 88 52.30 -41.00 -8.20
N THR A 89 52.71 -42.00 -8.99
CA THR A 89 54.13 -42.24 -9.26
C THR A 89 54.75 -41.03 -9.97
N GLY A 90 55.85 -40.50 -9.44
CA GLY A 90 56.50 -39.29 -9.98
C GLY A 90 56.01 -37.97 -9.35
N ILE A 91 55.05 -38.02 -8.43
CA ILE A 91 54.54 -36.87 -7.67
C ILE A 91 54.96 -37.03 -6.20
N GLY A 92 55.57 -35.98 -5.64
CA GLY A 92 55.97 -35.93 -4.23
C GLY A 92 54.81 -35.57 -3.29
N THR A 93 55.12 -35.35 -2.01
CA THR A 93 54.17 -34.84 -1.01
C THR A 93 54.05 -33.31 -1.04
N THR A 94 54.94 -32.64 -1.76
CA THR A 94 55.01 -31.18 -1.94
C THR A 94 55.58 -30.88 -3.33
N GLY A 95 55.39 -29.65 -3.83
CA GLY A 95 55.91 -29.22 -5.13
C GLY A 95 55.22 -29.91 -6.31
N TYR A 96 53.90 -30.00 -6.29
CA TYR A 96 53.10 -30.60 -7.36
C TYR A 96 51.84 -29.78 -7.63
N SER A 97 51.20 -30.04 -8.76
CA SER A 97 49.91 -29.47 -9.11
C SER A 97 49.00 -30.49 -9.76
N VAL A 98 47.70 -30.22 -9.69
CA VAL A 98 46.65 -31.08 -10.20
C VAL A 98 45.63 -30.26 -10.97
N ARG A 99 45.22 -30.75 -12.14
CA ARG A 99 44.11 -30.21 -12.91
C ARG A 99 43.01 -31.26 -13.00
N TRP A 100 41.84 -30.95 -12.46
CA TRP A 100 40.63 -31.72 -12.69
C TRP A 100 39.81 -31.07 -13.80
N THR A 101 39.37 -31.88 -14.76
CA THR A 101 38.46 -31.43 -15.83
C THR A 101 37.25 -32.33 -15.89
N ARG A 102 36.05 -31.72 -15.98
CA ARG A 102 34.79 -32.43 -16.21
C ARG A 102 33.81 -31.59 -17.02
N GLN A 103 33.02 -32.25 -17.87
CA GLN A 103 31.88 -31.63 -18.53
C GLN A 103 30.62 -31.77 -17.68
N PHE A 104 29.92 -30.66 -17.46
CA PHE A 104 28.61 -30.62 -16.81
C PHE A 104 27.57 -30.21 -17.83
N THR A 105 26.41 -30.85 -17.85
CA THR A 105 25.24 -30.31 -18.55
C THR A 105 24.41 -29.53 -17.54
N LEU A 106 24.44 -28.20 -17.64
CA LEU A 106 23.83 -27.28 -16.69
C LEU A 106 22.64 -26.56 -17.32
N ALA A 107 21.62 -26.25 -16.53
CA ALA A 107 20.52 -25.40 -16.97
C ALA A 107 20.89 -23.90 -16.85
N ALA A 108 20.17 -23.02 -17.56
CA ALA A 108 20.47 -21.58 -17.54
C ALA A 108 20.22 -21.01 -16.14
N GLY A 109 21.24 -20.43 -15.51
CA GLY A 109 21.13 -19.98 -14.12
C GLY A 109 22.44 -19.42 -13.56
N SER A 110 22.38 -18.92 -12.33
CA SER A 110 23.56 -18.45 -11.59
C SER A 110 24.15 -19.61 -10.81
N TYR A 111 25.44 -19.88 -11.01
CA TYR A 111 26.18 -20.94 -10.31
C TYR A 111 27.29 -20.32 -9.48
N THR A 112 27.46 -20.81 -8.26
CA THR A 112 28.55 -20.46 -7.34
C THR A 112 29.50 -21.64 -7.24
N ALA A 113 30.73 -21.43 -7.68
CA ALA A 113 31.85 -22.33 -7.46
C ALA A 113 32.50 -21.98 -6.11
N SER A 114 32.67 -22.98 -5.25
CA SER A 114 33.41 -22.89 -3.99
C SER A 114 34.58 -23.85 -4.06
N VAL A 115 35.80 -23.37 -3.85
CA VAL A 115 37.00 -24.22 -3.76
C VAL A 115 37.78 -23.87 -2.51
N THR A 116 38.11 -24.87 -1.70
CA THR A 116 39.01 -24.74 -0.55
C THR A 116 40.33 -25.39 -0.90
N GLY A 117 41.45 -24.73 -0.60
CA GLY A 117 42.79 -25.30 -0.80
C GLY A 117 43.81 -24.80 0.20
N ASP A 118 44.77 -25.67 0.53
CA ASP A 118 46.06 -25.29 1.15
C ASP A 118 47.08 -25.09 0.02
N ASP A 119 47.63 -23.89 -0.13
CA ASP A 119 48.24 -23.33 -1.34
C ASP A 119 47.26 -23.15 -2.52
N GLY A 120 47.78 -22.89 -3.72
CA GLY A 120 46.97 -22.23 -4.75
C GLY A 120 45.83 -23.06 -5.31
N VAL A 121 44.64 -22.47 -5.37
CA VAL A 121 43.43 -23.03 -5.99
C VAL A 121 42.76 -22.05 -6.94
N ARG A 122 42.17 -22.55 -8.04
CA ARG A 122 41.28 -21.75 -8.89
C ARG A 122 40.28 -22.59 -9.66
N VAL A 123 39.19 -21.95 -10.06
CA VAL A 123 38.11 -22.58 -10.84
C VAL A 123 37.87 -21.80 -12.12
N LEU A 124 37.81 -22.52 -13.24
CA LEU A 124 37.42 -21.98 -14.54
C LEU A 124 36.16 -22.70 -15.04
N ILE A 125 35.22 -21.93 -15.59
CA ILE A 125 34.07 -22.46 -16.32
C ILE A 125 34.13 -21.93 -17.75
N ASP A 126 34.11 -22.84 -18.73
CA ASP A 126 34.29 -22.56 -20.15
C ASP A 126 35.56 -21.75 -20.45
N GLY A 127 36.64 -22.07 -19.73
CA GLY A 127 37.94 -21.40 -19.86
C GLY A 127 37.99 -19.98 -19.29
N GLN A 128 36.96 -19.55 -18.56
CA GLN A 128 36.93 -18.25 -17.89
C GLN A 128 37.04 -18.43 -16.37
N SER A 129 37.95 -17.70 -15.74
CA SER A 129 38.12 -17.75 -14.28
C SER A 129 36.85 -17.29 -13.57
N VAL A 130 36.41 -18.09 -12.60
CA VAL A 130 35.27 -17.81 -11.71
C VAL A 130 35.77 -17.38 -10.33
N THR A 131 36.82 -18.04 -9.84
CA THR A 131 37.53 -17.67 -8.63
C THR A 131 39.00 -18.07 -8.75
N ASP A 132 39.89 -17.27 -8.17
CA ASP A 132 41.34 -17.42 -8.32
C ASP A 132 42.07 -17.06 -7.02
N GLY A 133 42.54 -18.09 -6.32
CA GLY A 133 43.40 -18.02 -5.15
C GLY A 133 44.78 -18.59 -5.46
N TRP A 134 45.36 -18.32 -6.64
CA TRP A 134 46.65 -18.89 -7.03
C TRP A 134 47.83 -18.24 -6.28
N GLY A 135 48.17 -18.76 -5.11
CA GLY A 135 49.30 -18.33 -4.28
C GLY A 135 49.47 -19.21 -3.04
N ASP A 136 50.61 -19.08 -2.35
CA ASP A 136 50.87 -19.87 -1.13
C ASP A 136 50.04 -19.32 0.04
N HIS A 137 49.25 -20.19 0.67
CA HIS A 137 48.39 -19.84 1.81
C HIS A 137 47.95 -21.09 2.56
N GLY A 138 47.54 -20.96 3.83
CA GLY A 138 46.88 -22.06 4.55
C GLY A 138 45.54 -22.47 3.91
N PRO A 139 44.82 -23.48 4.44
CA PRO A 139 43.48 -23.84 3.96
C PRO A 139 42.54 -22.63 3.93
N GLN A 140 42.18 -22.19 2.72
CA GLN A 140 41.31 -21.04 2.50
C GLN A 140 40.28 -21.34 1.41
N THR A 141 39.04 -20.91 1.65
CA THR A 141 37.94 -21.05 0.69
C THR A 141 37.82 -19.82 -0.19
N PHE A 142 37.73 -20.05 -1.50
CA PHE A 142 37.49 -19.05 -2.52
C PHE A 142 36.18 -19.34 -3.23
N THR A 143 35.31 -18.34 -3.31
CA THR A 143 34.00 -18.47 -3.94
C THR A 143 33.84 -17.48 -5.09
N GLY A 144 33.20 -17.91 -6.17
CA GLY A 144 32.86 -17.02 -7.29
C GLY A 144 31.55 -17.43 -7.94
N THR A 145 30.78 -16.45 -8.40
CA THR A 145 29.48 -16.68 -9.01
C THR A 145 29.50 -16.31 -10.48
N ARG A 146 28.90 -17.15 -11.33
CA ARG A 146 28.78 -16.92 -12.77
C ARG A 146 27.41 -17.34 -13.28
N THR A 147 26.78 -16.47 -14.06
CA THR A 147 25.57 -16.82 -14.81
C THR A 147 25.94 -17.59 -16.07
N LEU A 148 25.34 -18.77 -16.25
CA LEU A 148 25.56 -19.66 -17.38
C LEU A 148 24.29 -19.80 -18.20
N ALA A 149 24.44 -20.00 -19.51
CA ALA A 149 23.35 -20.42 -20.38
C ALA A 149 23.01 -21.91 -20.10
N ALA A 150 21.91 -22.42 -20.66
CA ALA A 150 21.65 -23.85 -20.61
C ALA A 150 22.54 -24.56 -21.63
N GLY A 151 23.20 -25.66 -21.24
CA GLY A 151 24.03 -26.45 -22.14
C GLY A 151 25.17 -27.19 -21.45
N ALA A 152 26.09 -27.70 -22.26
CA ALA A 152 27.31 -28.32 -21.78
C ALA A 152 28.34 -27.24 -21.42
N HIS A 153 28.88 -27.32 -20.21
CA HIS A 153 29.91 -26.44 -19.67
C HIS A 153 31.12 -27.26 -19.23
N THR A 154 32.31 -26.80 -19.56
CA THR A 154 33.55 -27.43 -19.08
C THR A 154 33.98 -26.75 -17.79
N VAL A 155 34.04 -27.50 -16.70
CA VAL A 155 34.53 -27.03 -15.40
C VAL A 155 35.94 -27.57 -15.19
N VAL A 156 36.85 -26.66 -14.87
CA VAL A 156 38.25 -26.96 -14.57
C VAL A 156 38.55 -26.46 -13.16
N VAL A 157 39.05 -27.35 -12.31
CA VAL A 157 39.55 -27.02 -10.98
C VAL A 157 41.03 -27.29 -10.97
N GLU A 158 41.80 -26.30 -10.55
CA GLU A 158 43.26 -26.38 -10.49
C GLU A 158 43.73 -26.14 -9.07
N TYR A 159 44.74 -26.91 -8.68
CA TYR A 159 45.33 -26.91 -7.35
C TYR A 159 46.83 -27.06 -7.47
N TYR A 160 47.60 -26.42 -6.59
CA TYR A 160 48.99 -26.79 -6.35
C TYR A 160 49.30 -26.85 -4.87
N GLN A 161 50.27 -27.70 -4.52
CA GLN A 161 50.87 -27.77 -3.21
C GLN A 161 52.34 -27.37 -3.29
N ASN A 162 52.75 -26.32 -2.59
CA ASN A 162 54.15 -25.91 -2.49
C ASN A 162 54.82 -26.52 -1.25
N ALA A 163 54.25 -26.32 -0.05
CA ALA A 163 54.73 -26.90 1.21
C ALA A 163 53.68 -26.76 2.34
N GLY A 164 53.65 -27.69 3.30
CA GLY A 164 52.76 -27.59 4.48
C GLY A 164 51.69 -28.68 4.52
N GLY A 165 50.49 -28.33 4.99
CA GLY A 165 49.32 -29.21 4.82
C GLY A 165 48.95 -29.29 3.34
N ALA A 166 48.16 -30.28 2.95
CA ALA A 166 47.78 -30.46 1.56
C ALA A 166 46.33 -30.90 1.50
N MET A 167 45.42 -29.96 1.23
CA MET A 167 44.01 -30.28 1.07
C MET A 167 43.38 -29.52 -0.09
N VAL A 168 42.37 -30.12 -0.71
CA VAL A 168 41.53 -29.47 -1.70
C VAL A 168 40.10 -30.02 -1.65
N GLU A 169 39.13 -29.12 -1.67
CA GLU A 169 37.71 -29.44 -1.73
C GLU A 169 37.02 -28.53 -2.75
N PHE A 170 36.11 -29.05 -3.56
CA PHE A 170 35.35 -28.27 -4.53
C PHE A 170 33.86 -28.60 -4.53
N ASP A 171 33.04 -27.56 -4.52
CA ASP A 171 31.60 -27.62 -4.70
C ASP A 171 31.14 -26.65 -5.81
N LEU A 172 30.14 -27.07 -6.59
CA LEU A 172 29.49 -26.24 -7.61
C LEU A 172 27.99 -26.26 -7.36
N THR A 173 27.48 -25.15 -6.85
CA THR A 173 26.06 -25.01 -6.47
C THR A 173 25.37 -23.98 -7.36
N GLY A 174 24.05 -24.07 -7.51
CA GLY A 174 23.24 -23.12 -8.29
C GLY A 174 22.54 -23.72 -9.52
N GLY A 175 21.94 -22.87 -10.35
CA GLY A 175 21.05 -23.21 -11.47
C GLY A 175 19.71 -22.47 -11.44
N PRO A 176 18.84 -22.57 -12.47
CA PRO A 176 17.42 -22.29 -12.25
C PRO A 176 17.00 -23.28 -11.18
N GLY A 177 16.41 -22.80 -10.08
CA GLY A 177 16.00 -23.67 -8.97
C GLY A 177 15.46 -24.97 -9.55
N GLU A 178 16.16 -26.08 -9.28
CA GLU A 178 15.67 -27.41 -9.63
C GLU A 178 14.19 -27.37 -9.24
N PRO A 179 13.25 -27.71 -10.13
CA PRO A 179 11.88 -27.91 -9.70
C PRO A 179 11.97 -28.76 -8.45
N SER A 180 11.20 -28.42 -7.43
CA SER A 180 10.89 -29.34 -6.36
C SER A 180 10.37 -30.62 -7.02
N GLY A 181 11.29 -31.52 -7.40
CA GLY A 181 10.97 -32.84 -7.90
C GLY A 181 10.05 -33.41 -6.85
N PRO A 182 8.90 -34.00 -7.26
CA PRO A 182 7.72 -34.09 -6.44
C PRO A 182 8.13 -34.61 -5.07
N GLY A 183 8.14 -33.69 -4.10
CA GLY A 183 8.13 -34.09 -2.72
C GLY A 183 6.91 -34.99 -2.54
N PRO A 184 6.86 -35.80 -1.48
CA PRO A 184 5.59 -36.43 -1.12
C PRO A 184 4.50 -35.34 -1.10
N ASP A 185 3.28 -35.66 -1.56
CA ASP A 185 2.12 -34.76 -1.47
C ASP A 185 1.83 -34.49 0.01
N CYS A 186 2.59 -33.58 0.63
CA CYS A 186 2.48 -33.21 2.03
C CYS A 186 1.31 -32.25 2.23
N ALA A 187 0.75 -32.24 3.43
CA ALA A 187 -0.30 -31.27 3.75
C ALA A 187 0.27 -29.84 3.71
N ALA A 188 -0.58 -28.87 3.39
CA ALA A 188 -0.20 -27.46 3.38
C ALA A 188 0.40 -27.04 4.74
N GLY A 189 1.63 -26.50 4.72
CA GLY A 189 2.37 -26.08 5.92
C GLY A 189 3.38 -27.11 6.45
N GLU A 190 3.41 -28.33 5.93
CA GLU A 190 4.44 -29.33 6.25
C GLU A 190 5.73 -29.14 5.42
N TRP A 191 6.83 -29.67 5.94
CA TRP A 191 8.09 -29.81 5.20
C TRP A 191 8.08 -31.09 4.37
N ALA A 192 8.43 -30.96 3.09
CA ALA A 192 8.74 -32.09 2.21
C ALA A 192 10.23 -32.45 2.36
N GLY A 193 10.52 -33.57 3.02
CA GLY A 193 11.88 -34.07 3.24
C GLY A 193 12.29 -35.19 2.27
N SER A 194 13.57 -35.22 1.90
CA SER A 194 14.22 -36.31 1.16
C SER A 194 15.54 -36.70 1.83
N TYR A 195 15.73 -37.99 2.12
CA TYR A 195 16.89 -38.52 2.85
C TYR A 195 17.79 -39.38 1.95
N PHE A 196 19.11 -39.26 2.08
CA PHE A 196 20.08 -39.90 1.19
C PHE A 196 21.10 -40.72 1.99
N PRO A 197 21.53 -41.91 1.49
CA PRO A 197 22.51 -42.76 2.14
C PRO A 197 23.96 -42.32 1.85
N ASN A 198 24.20 -41.01 1.83
CA ASN A 198 25.49 -40.37 1.63
C ASN A 198 25.45 -38.95 2.19
N ARG A 199 26.61 -38.33 2.36
CA ARG A 199 26.74 -36.95 2.86
C ARG A 199 26.56 -35.87 1.77
N THR A 200 26.37 -36.26 0.51
CA THR A 200 26.44 -35.33 -0.64
C THR A 200 25.09 -35.02 -1.27
N LEU A 201 23.98 -35.43 -0.64
CA LEU A 201 22.61 -35.27 -1.15
C LEU A 201 22.43 -35.85 -2.56
N SER A 202 23.20 -36.89 -2.89
CA SER A 202 23.25 -37.46 -4.24
C SER A 202 22.38 -38.70 -4.38
N GLY A 203 21.88 -38.94 -5.61
CA GLY A 203 21.01 -40.07 -5.93
C GLY A 203 19.52 -39.81 -5.64
N THR A 204 18.72 -40.88 -5.58
CA THR A 204 17.28 -40.80 -5.30
C THR A 204 17.04 -40.86 -3.79
N GLY A 205 16.54 -39.76 -3.21
CA GLY A 205 16.25 -39.69 -1.78
C GLY A 205 14.97 -40.43 -1.37
N VAL A 206 14.91 -40.87 -0.11
CA VAL A 206 13.72 -41.46 0.53
C VAL A 206 12.82 -40.32 1.03
N PRO A 207 11.58 -40.17 0.50
CA PRO A 207 10.70 -39.05 0.85
C PRO A 207 10.03 -39.22 2.22
N ARG A 208 9.83 -38.10 2.94
CA ARG A 208 9.07 -38.05 4.21
C ARG A 208 8.52 -36.64 4.48
N CYS A 209 7.24 -36.54 4.85
CA CYS A 209 6.64 -35.30 5.34
C CYS A 209 6.89 -35.10 6.83
N SER A 210 7.06 -33.86 7.27
CA SER A 210 7.17 -33.52 8.70
C SER A 210 6.63 -32.13 9.02
N ALA A 211 5.90 -31.99 10.13
CA ALA A 211 5.38 -30.70 10.59
C ALA A 211 6.48 -29.69 11.00
N SER A 212 7.64 -30.19 11.44
CA SER A 212 8.82 -29.40 11.79
C SER A 212 10.10 -30.16 11.46
N VAL A 213 11.21 -29.43 11.37
CA VAL A 213 12.57 -29.99 11.39
C VAL A 213 13.10 -29.78 12.80
N ASP A 214 12.80 -30.71 13.70
CA ASP A 214 13.26 -30.72 15.10
C ASP A 214 13.64 -32.16 15.48
N TYR A 215 14.77 -32.61 14.95
CA TYR A 215 15.28 -33.96 15.09
C TYR A 215 16.48 -33.99 16.04
N ALA A 216 16.45 -34.95 16.95
CA ALA A 216 17.56 -35.33 17.81
C ALA A 216 17.61 -36.87 17.81
N TRP A 217 18.27 -37.42 16.79
CA TRP A 217 18.35 -38.87 16.62
C TRP A 217 19.37 -39.50 17.58
N GLY A 218 20.35 -38.72 18.07
CA GLY A 218 21.40 -39.26 18.94
C GLY A 218 22.25 -40.26 18.17
N ASP A 219 22.60 -41.38 18.79
CA ASP A 219 23.39 -42.44 18.12
C ASP A 219 22.58 -43.26 17.08
N ASP A 220 21.29 -42.93 16.89
CA ASP A 220 20.41 -43.54 15.89
C ASP A 220 20.29 -42.66 14.63
N GLY A 221 19.68 -43.20 13.57
CA GLY A 221 19.35 -42.47 12.34
C GLY A 221 17.85 -42.17 12.19
N PRO A 222 17.40 -41.67 11.02
CA PRO A 222 16.00 -41.31 10.77
C PRO A 222 15.01 -42.49 10.76
N GLY A 223 15.47 -43.72 10.94
CA GLY A 223 14.64 -44.94 10.97
C GLY A 223 14.03 -45.30 9.61
N LEU A 224 14.61 -44.79 8.52
CA LEU A 224 14.15 -45.02 7.15
C LEU A 224 14.93 -46.16 6.51
N ALA A 225 14.22 -47.03 5.78
CA ALA A 225 14.84 -48.15 5.10
C ALA A 225 15.93 -47.66 4.11
N GLY A 226 17.14 -48.20 4.24
CA GLY A 226 18.28 -47.83 3.40
C GLY A 226 19.05 -46.60 3.86
N ILE A 227 18.63 -45.94 4.95
CA ILE A 227 19.36 -44.82 5.56
C ILE A 227 19.99 -45.28 6.88
N GLY A 228 21.31 -45.14 6.99
CA GLY A 228 22.08 -45.53 8.18
C GLY A 228 21.92 -44.57 9.35
N ALA A 229 22.53 -44.91 10.49
CA ALA A 229 22.68 -44.00 11.64
C ALA A 229 23.69 -42.88 11.33
N ASP A 230 24.77 -43.24 10.62
CA ASP A 230 25.82 -42.33 10.17
C ASP A 230 25.86 -42.24 8.64
N ASN A 231 26.64 -41.30 8.11
CA ASN A 231 26.89 -41.12 6.67
C ASN A 231 25.62 -40.90 5.84
N PHE A 232 24.69 -40.11 6.36
CA PHE A 232 23.45 -39.77 5.66
C PHE A 232 23.30 -38.25 5.49
N SER A 233 22.38 -37.84 4.63
CA SER A 233 22.01 -36.44 4.45
C SER A 233 20.51 -36.28 4.24
N ALA A 234 20.01 -35.07 4.45
CA ALA A 234 18.60 -34.74 4.26
C ALA A 234 18.43 -33.36 3.64
N ARG A 235 17.41 -33.23 2.78
CA ARG A 235 16.93 -31.95 2.23
C ARG A 235 15.46 -31.79 2.58
N TRP A 236 15.12 -30.66 3.19
CA TRP A 236 13.74 -30.28 3.47
C TRP A 236 13.38 -29.01 2.70
N THR A 237 12.21 -29.01 2.06
CA THR A 237 11.66 -27.84 1.38
C THR A 237 10.23 -27.56 1.85
N ARG A 238 9.84 -26.30 1.80
CA ARG A 238 8.43 -25.88 1.88
C ARG A 238 8.28 -24.47 1.32
N THR A 239 7.05 -24.14 0.94
CA THR A 239 6.64 -22.77 0.66
C THR A 239 5.99 -22.17 1.90
N ALA A 240 6.39 -20.97 2.29
CA ALA A 240 5.87 -20.25 3.44
C ALA A 240 5.51 -18.81 3.07
N THR A 241 4.37 -18.33 3.55
CA THR A 241 3.96 -16.93 3.35
C THR A 241 4.45 -16.08 4.52
N PHE A 242 5.18 -15.01 4.23
CA PHE A 242 5.69 -14.06 5.22
C PHE A 242 5.07 -12.68 5.00
N ALA A 243 4.95 -11.91 6.09
CA ALA A 243 4.81 -10.46 6.00
C ALA A 243 6.21 -9.84 5.81
N ALA A 244 6.27 -8.63 5.23
CA ALA A 244 7.54 -7.94 5.07
C ALA A 244 8.19 -7.67 6.45
N GLY A 245 9.49 -7.95 6.58
CA GLY A 245 10.18 -7.83 7.85
C GLY A 245 11.57 -8.45 7.85
N THR A 246 12.08 -8.75 9.04
CA THR A 246 13.34 -9.47 9.23
C THR A 246 13.05 -10.88 9.73
N LEU A 247 13.44 -11.87 8.93
CA LEU A 247 13.31 -13.28 9.26
C LEU A 247 14.62 -13.75 9.91
N ALA A 248 14.55 -14.14 11.18
CA ALA A 248 15.71 -14.64 11.93
C ALA A 248 15.63 -16.17 12.04
N PHE A 249 16.54 -16.88 11.38
CA PHE A 249 16.71 -18.33 11.52
C PHE A 249 17.57 -18.67 12.72
N THR A 250 17.19 -19.73 13.43
CA THR A 250 17.99 -20.40 14.47
C THR A 250 18.03 -21.88 14.11
N VAL A 251 19.22 -22.39 13.80
CA VAL A 251 19.43 -23.80 13.46
C VAL A 251 20.43 -24.44 14.40
N THR A 252 20.24 -25.71 14.74
CA THR A 252 21.22 -26.50 15.51
C THR A 252 21.52 -27.77 14.74
N ALA A 253 22.80 -28.05 14.51
CA ALA A 253 23.23 -29.22 13.76
C ALA A 253 24.47 -29.90 14.35
N ASP A 254 24.50 -31.22 14.23
CA ASP A 254 25.63 -32.14 14.35
C ASP A 254 25.42 -33.11 13.18
N ASP A 255 26.12 -33.07 12.04
CA ASP A 255 27.24 -32.22 11.60
C ASP A 255 26.77 -30.98 10.78
N GLY A 256 26.76 -31.07 9.45
CA GLY A 256 26.66 -29.92 8.56
C GLY A 256 25.22 -29.46 8.31
N ILE A 257 25.01 -28.14 8.16
CA ILE A 257 23.68 -27.57 7.85
C ILE A 257 23.75 -26.33 6.96
N ARG A 258 22.80 -26.21 6.02
CA ARG A 258 22.59 -25.05 5.15
C ARG A 258 21.12 -24.64 5.16
N VAL A 259 20.86 -23.34 5.08
CA VAL A 259 19.51 -22.76 5.00
C VAL A 259 19.46 -21.77 3.85
N TYR A 260 18.40 -21.86 3.05
CA TYR A 260 18.12 -21.00 1.92
C TYR A 260 16.71 -20.40 2.02
N LEU A 261 16.59 -19.15 1.59
CA LEU A 261 15.31 -18.47 1.35
C LEU A 261 15.31 -17.99 -0.12
N ASP A 262 14.34 -18.44 -0.92
CA ASP A 262 14.26 -18.19 -2.36
C ASP A 262 15.60 -18.46 -3.08
N ASP A 263 16.17 -19.63 -2.79
CA ASP A 263 17.49 -20.08 -3.24
C ASP A 263 18.69 -19.22 -2.81
N GLN A 264 18.50 -18.16 -2.02
CA GLN A 264 19.59 -17.38 -1.44
C GLN A 264 20.13 -18.03 -0.15
N PRO A 265 21.44 -18.30 -0.04
CA PRO A 265 22.02 -18.89 1.17
C PRO A 265 21.95 -17.90 2.34
N ILE A 266 21.36 -18.34 3.46
CA ILE A 266 21.25 -17.57 4.71
C ILE A 266 22.23 -18.10 5.76
N ILE A 267 22.36 -19.43 5.86
CA ILE A 267 23.33 -20.12 6.71
C ILE A 267 24.02 -21.17 5.85
N ASP A 268 25.34 -21.23 5.90
CA ASP A 268 26.12 -22.25 5.21
C ASP A 268 27.24 -22.76 6.12
N ARG A 269 27.02 -23.93 6.73
CA ARG A 269 27.94 -24.57 7.68
C ARG A 269 28.07 -26.05 7.33
N TRP A 270 28.68 -26.34 6.20
CA TRP A 270 28.88 -27.69 5.68
C TRP A 270 30.23 -28.26 6.13
N ARG A 271 30.33 -28.68 7.41
CA ARG A 271 31.54 -29.24 7.99
C ARG A 271 31.22 -30.14 9.18
N ASP A 272 32.14 -31.03 9.52
CA ASP A 272 32.02 -31.90 10.69
C ASP A 272 32.13 -31.08 11.98
N GLN A 273 31.19 -31.27 12.89
CA GLN A 273 31.06 -30.53 14.14
C GLN A 273 30.05 -31.19 15.08
N GLY A 274 30.31 -31.18 16.39
CA GLY A 274 29.27 -31.52 17.37
C GLY A 274 28.11 -30.51 17.38
N PRO A 275 27.06 -30.74 18.20
CA PRO A 275 25.81 -29.99 18.13
C PRO A 275 26.04 -28.50 18.36
N THR A 276 25.91 -27.72 17.28
CA THR A 276 26.23 -26.29 17.28
C THR A 276 25.05 -25.48 16.77
N THR A 277 24.68 -24.43 17.51
CA THR A 277 23.61 -23.52 17.13
C THR A 277 24.14 -22.32 16.34
N TYR A 278 23.51 -22.06 15.19
CA TYR A 278 23.76 -20.90 14.34
C TYR A 278 22.51 -20.04 14.21
N THR A 279 22.71 -18.72 14.20
CA THR A 279 21.64 -17.76 13.95
C THR A 279 22.03 -16.83 12.81
N ALA A 280 21.09 -16.56 11.91
CA ALA A 280 21.26 -15.55 10.87
C ALA A 280 19.92 -14.90 10.58
N SER A 281 19.95 -13.62 10.20
CA SER A 281 18.75 -12.84 9.88
C SER A 281 18.84 -12.29 8.47
N THR A 282 17.74 -12.32 7.75
CA THR A 282 17.61 -11.72 6.42
C THR A 282 16.34 -10.88 6.32
N ALA A 283 16.34 -9.87 5.45
CA ALA A 283 15.12 -9.16 5.11
C ALA A 283 14.24 -10.06 4.21
N VAL A 284 12.94 -10.04 4.44
CA VAL A 284 11.96 -10.76 3.62
C VAL A 284 10.86 -9.81 3.19
N THR A 285 10.40 -9.94 1.95
CA THR A 285 9.24 -9.18 1.43
C THR A 285 7.93 -9.81 1.89
N ALA A 286 6.82 -9.09 1.74
CA ALA A 286 5.52 -9.72 1.93
C ALA A 286 5.23 -10.62 0.73
N GLY A 287 4.84 -11.87 0.98
CA GLY A 287 4.53 -12.80 -0.11
C GLY A 287 4.85 -14.24 0.21
N SER A 288 4.76 -15.08 -0.82
CA SER A 288 5.10 -16.49 -0.78
C SER A 288 6.59 -16.66 -1.05
N HIS A 289 7.27 -17.42 -0.21
CA HIS A 289 8.71 -17.64 -0.26
C HIS A 289 9.04 -19.12 -0.12
N ASP A 290 10.09 -19.59 -0.78
CA ASP A 290 10.56 -20.96 -0.67
C ASP A 290 11.67 -21.06 0.39
N VAL A 291 11.50 -21.98 1.33
CA VAL A 291 12.51 -22.25 2.37
C VAL A 291 13.08 -23.64 2.13
N ARG A 292 14.41 -23.72 1.97
CA ARG A 292 15.14 -24.98 1.84
C ARG A 292 16.15 -25.12 2.97
N VAL A 293 16.21 -26.30 3.58
CA VAL A 293 17.22 -26.67 4.55
C VAL A 293 17.91 -27.94 4.08
N GLU A 294 19.23 -27.99 4.21
CA GLU A 294 20.04 -29.17 3.89
C GLU A 294 20.91 -29.52 5.08
N TYR A 295 21.12 -30.81 5.31
CA TYR A 295 21.84 -31.35 6.46
C TYR A 295 22.62 -32.61 6.09
N TYR A 296 23.75 -32.86 6.75
CA TYR A 296 24.40 -34.17 6.74
C TYR A 296 24.88 -34.59 8.13
N GLU A 297 25.01 -35.91 8.28
CA GLU A 297 25.64 -36.60 9.39
C GLU A 297 26.81 -37.44 8.89
N HIS A 298 27.98 -37.32 9.52
CA HIS A 298 29.16 -38.13 9.23
C HIS A 298 29.34 -39.28 10.22
N SER A 299 29.38 -39.00 11.53
CA SER A 299 29.58 -40.00 12.56
C SER A 299 29.18 -39.50 13.95
N GLY A 300 28.50 -40.34 14.73
CA GLY A 300 28.21 -40.05 16.13
C GLY A 300 26.77 -39.63 16.35
N GLY A 301 26.56 -38.51 17.05
CA GLY A 301 25.24 -38.12 17.55
C GLY A 301 24.48 -37.18 16.59
N ALA A 302 23.54 -37.67 15.81
CA ALA A 302 22.87 -36.86 14.79
C ALA A 302 21.79 -35.90 15.37
N THR A 303 21.90 -34.60 15.06
CA THR A 303 20.93 -33.57 15.46
C THR A 303 20.67 -32.58 14.32
N ALA A 304 19.39 -32.27 14.05
CA ALA A 304 18.99 -31.23 13.10
C ALA A 304 17.72 -30.51 13.56
N ARG A 305 17.86 -29.25 14.01
CA ARG A 305 16.74 -28.42 14.49
C ARG A 305 16.70 -27.09 13.75
N VAL A 306 15.52 -26.67 13.34
CA VAL A 306 15.30 -25.44 12.57
C VAL A 306 14.11 -24.68 13.14
N GLY A 307 14.36 -23.45 13.57
CA GLY A 307 13.34 -22.46 13.87
C GLY A 307 13.59 -21.18 13.10
N TYR A 308 12.53 -20.40 12.86
CA TYR A 308 12.67 -19.02 12.43
C TYR A 308 11.60 -18.15 13.08
N THR A 309 11.95 -16.89 13.34
CA THR A 309 11.04 -15.88 13.89
C THR A 309 10.98 -14.71 12.93
N LEU A 310 9.78 -14.33 12.51
CA LEU A 310 9.57 -13.10 11.76
C LEU A 310 9.41 -11.95 12.75
N THR A 311 10.30 -10.95 12.64
CA THR A 311 10.05 -9.61 13.20
C THR A 311 9.46 -8.77 12.09
N PRO A 312 8.15 -8.45 12.12
CA PRO A 312 7.55 -7.60 11.10
C PRO A 312 8.30 -6.28 11.01
N ALA A 313 8.47 -5.74 9.80
CA ALA A 313 8.98 -4.39 9.65
C ALA A 313 8.08 -3.45 10.48
N ALA A 314 8.68 -2.55 11.28
CA ALA A 314 7.89 -1.53 11.95
C ALA A 314 7.11 -0.77 10.88
N ALA A 315 5.78 -0.80 10.98
CA ALA A 315 4.91 -0.15 10.02
C ALA A 315 4.98 1.36 10.24
N CYS A 316 5.99 2.01 9.65
CA CYS A 316 5.84 3.40 9.27
C CYS A 316 4.61 3.46 8.37
N ASN A 317 3.66 4.33 8.71
CA ASN A 317 2.50 4.49 7.86
C ASN A 317 2.98 4.91 6.45
N GLY A 318 2.18 4.69 5.41
CA GLY A 318 2.57 4.99 4.02
C GLY A 318 2.85 6.47 3.72
N LEU A 319 2.91 7.33 4.75
CA LEU A 319 3.16 8.77 4.70
C LEU A 319 4.51 9.14 5.34
N GLN A 320 5.26 8.16 5.84
CA GLN A 320 6.54 8.34 6.52
C GLN A 320 7.64 7.58 5.79
N TRP A 321 8.84 8.13 5.81
CA TRP A 321 10.05 7.40 5.48
C TRP A 321 10.37 6.41 6.59
N SER A 322 10.67 5.18 6.20
CA SER A 322 11.33 4.20 7.07
C SER A 322 12.82 4.49 7.06
N ALA A 323 13.32 5.09 8.14
CA ALA A 323 14.71 5.47 8.32
C ALA A 323 15.48 4.41 9.10
N GLN A 324 16.67 4.07 8.61
CA GLN A 324 17.65 3.23 9.27
C GLN A 324 19.00 3.95 9.26
N TYR A 325 19.69 3.93 10.39
CA TYR A 325 20.99 4.57 10.55
C TYR A 325 22.08 3.55 10.82
N PHE A 326 23.30 3.87 10.39
CA PHE A 326 24.49 3.03 10.50
C PHE A 326 25.64 3.86 11.05
N GLY A 327 26.40 3.30 12.00
CA GLY A 327 27.57 3.96 12.60
C GLY A 327 28.83 3.90 11.71
N ASN A 328 28.66 3.95 10.40
CA ASN A 328 29.73 3.96 9.39
C ASN A 328 29.21 4.60 8.10
N VAL A 329 30.11 4.99 7.20
CA VAL A 329 29.75 5.63 5.90
C VAL A 329 29.38 4.65 4.78
N THR A 330 29.41 3.34 5.03
CA THR A 330 29.26 2.31 3.98
C THR A 330 27.92 1.57 4.02
N LEU A 331 27.00 1.97 4.91
CA LEU A 331 25.73 1.26 5.18
C LEU A 331 25.93 -0.22 5.56
N ALA A 332 27.09 -0.55 6.15
CA ALA A 332 27.45 -1.91 6.49
C ALA A 332 27.03 -2.28 7.92
N GLY A 333 26.81 -3.58 8.16
CA GLY A 333 26.45 -4.10 9.48
C GLY A 333 24.96 -3.98 9.81
N THR A 334 24.61 -4.13 11.08
CA THR A 334 23.22 -4.07 11.55
C THR A 334 22.78 -2.61 11.71
N PRO A 335 21.73 -2.16 11.00
CA PRO A 335 21.20 -0.81 11.19
C PRO A 335 20.54 -0.66 12.57
N THR A 336 20.32 0.59 12.97
CA THR A 336 19.40 0.89 14.08
C THR A 336 18.00 0.34 13.78
N PRO A 337 17.18 0.08 14.82
CA PRO A 337 15.75 -0.14 14.63
C PRO A 337 15.12 0.96 13.76
N VAL A 338 14.13 0.57 12.97
CA VAL A 338 13.44 1.48 12.06
C VAL A 338 12.83 2.65 12.83
N ARG A 339 13.11 3.87 12.36
CA ARG A 339 12.51 5.12 12.81
C ARG A 339 11.62 5.68 11.71
N CYS A 340 10.43 6.14 12.04
CA CYS A 340 9.51 6.73 11.06
C CYS A 340 9.65 8.25 11.00
N GLU A 341 9.89 8.79 9.80
CA GLU A 341 10.19 10.21 9.59
C GLU A 341 9.24 10.83 8.57
N THR A 342 8.68 12.00 8.88
CA THR A 342 7.61 12.63 8.09
C THR A 342 8.10 13.35 6.83
N GLY A 343 9.41 13.48 6.66
CA GLY A 343 10.03 14.14 5.51
C GLY A 343 11.54 13.91 5.52
N LEU A 344 12.18 14.13 4.38
CA LEU A 344 13.63 13.96 4.23
C LEU A 344 14.27 15.33 3.95
N HIS A 345 14.28 16.17 4.99
CA HIS A 345 14.78 17.56 4.98
C HIS A 345 15.60 17.81 6.25
N HIS A 346 16.68 17.09 6.43
CA HIS A 346 17.53 17.21 7.60
C HIS A 346 18.68 18.16 7.33
N ASP A 347 18.83 19.12 8.23
CA ASP A 347 20.01 19.97 8.32
C ASP A 347 20.53 19.82 9.75
N TYR A 348 21.56 18.98 9.90
CA TYR A 348 22.13 18.66 11.20
C TYR A 348 23.20 19.67 11.61
N GLY A 349 23.67 20.53 10.70
CA GLY A 349 24.84 21.40 10.92
C GLY A 349 26.03 20.56 11.38
N ASP A 350 26.75 21.02 12.41
CA ASP A 350 27.86 20.27 13.04
C ASP A 350 27.38 19.11 13.96
N GLY A 351 26.09 18.78 13.93
CA GLY A 351 25.45 17.73 14.73
C GLY A 351 25.19 16.44 13.95
N GLY A 352 24.52 15.49 14.58
CA GLY A 352 24.10 14.22 13.96
C GLY A 352 22.61 13.94 14.14
N PRO A 353 22.12 12.76 13.70
CA PRO A 353 20.69 12.42 13.71
C PRO A 353 20.10 12.20 15.12
N ASN A 354 20.90 12.34 16.18
CA ASN A 354 20.52 12.12 17.58
C ASN A 354 19.90 10.74 17.82
N VAL A 355 20.46 9.73 17.17
CA VAL A 355 20.08 8.32 17.33
C VAL A 355 21.13 7.63 18.20
N SER A 356 20.67 6.87 19.20
CA SER A 356 21.58 6.17 20.11
C SER A 356 22.52 5.24 19.34
N GLY A 357 23.82 5.36 19.58
CA GLY A 357 24.86 4.59 18.88
C GLY A 357 25.32 5.17 17.53
N ILE A 358 24.76 6.31 17.10
CA ILE A 358 25.16 7.02 15.89
C ILE A 358 25.86 8.33 16.27
N GLY A 359 27.05 8.55 15.69
CA GLY A 359 27.86 9.75 15.93
C GLY A 359 27.34 11.00 15.20
N THR A 360 28.06 12.11 15.37
CA THR A 360 27.87 13.35 14.59
C THR A 360 28.44 13.20 13.18
N ASP A 361 29.55 12.50 13.07
CA ASP A 361 30.28 12.24 11.83
C ASP A 361 30.39 10.73 11.58
N ALA A 362 30.88 10.36 10.40
CA ALA A 362 31.12 8.98 9.99
C ALA A 362 29.88 8.07 10.12
N PHE A 363 28.71 8.57 9.75
CA PHE A 363 27.47 7.81 9.75
C PHE A 363 26.86 7.71 8.35
N SER A 364 25.93 6.77 8.18
CA SER A 364 25.11 6.70 6.98
C SER A 364 23.67 6.37 7.34
N ALA A 365 22.78 6.64 6.40
CA ALA A 365 21.36 6.42 6.57
C ALA A 365 20.73 5.90 5.29
N ARG A 366 19.72 5.05 5.45
CA ARG A 366 18.85 4.59 4.38
C ARG A 366 17.42 4.93 4.75
N TRP A 367 16.77 5.69 3.89
CA TRP A 367 15.34 5.94 3.95
C TRP A 367 14.65 5.16 2.83
N THR A 368 13.56 4.48 3.17
CA THR A 368 12.71 3.80 2.20
C THR A 368 11.29 4.31 2.34
N ARG A 369 10.65 4.55 1.19
CA ARG A 369 9.25 4.94 1.10
C ARG A 369 8.63 4.30 -0.13
N VAL A 370 7.33 4.07 -0.06
CA VAL A 370 6.53 3.54 -1.17
C VAL A 370 5.49 4.59 -1.53
N ASP A 371 5.53 5.09 -2.76
CA ASP A 371 4.61 6.11 -3.27
C ASP A 371 3.96 5.67 -4.58
N ARG A 372 2.84 6.29 -4.95
CA ARG A 372 2.14 6.00 -6.19
C ARG A 372 2.33 7.13 -7.17
N PHE A 373 2.64 6.78 -8.43
CA PHE A 373 2.82 7.72 -9.52
C PHE A 373 1.87 7.34 -10.66
N ALA A 374 1.36 8.29 -11.43
CA ALA A 374 0.85 8.00 -12.76
C ALA A 374 2.02 7.85 -13.75
N ALA A 375 1.74 7.22 -14.90
CA ALA A 375 2.76 6.99 -15.90
C ALA A 375 3.30 8.32 -16.44
N GLY A 376 4.60 8.51 -16.38
CA GLY A 376 5.22 9.74 -16.85
C GLY A 376 6.57 10.05 -16.21
N PRO A 377 7.21 11.16 -16.62
CA PRO A 377 8.43 11.62 -15.99
C PRO A 377 8.15 12.16 -14.59
N ILE A 378 8.94 11.73 -13.62
CA ILE A 378 9.02 12.30 -12.28
C ILE A 378 10.37 13.02 -12.17
N THR A 379 10.42 14.19 -11.56
CA THR A 379 11.63 14.95 -11.27
C THR A 379 12.00 14.74 -9.82
N ILE A 380 13.17 14.19 -9.56
CA ILE A 380 13.73 13.95 -8.22
C ILE A 380 14.90 14.91 -8.02
N THR A 381 14.90 15.64 -6.90
CA THR A 381 15.98 16.54 -6.49
C THR A 381 16.52 16.09 -5.14
N ALA A 382 17.83 15.93 -5.02
CA ALA A 382 18.50 15.53 -3.79
C ALA A 382 19.67 16.49 -3.50
N THR A 383 19.63 17.21 -2.37
CA THR A 383 20.73 18.03 -1.85
C THR A 383 21.39 17.29 -0.70
N ALA A 384 22.71 17.09 -0.74
CA ALA A 384 23.44 16.39 0.32
C ALA A 384 24.80 17.03 0.59
N ASP A 385 25.19 17.12 1.86
CA ASP A 385 26.56 17.32 2.33
C ASP A 385 27.15 15.96 2.66
N ASP A 386 28.23 15.63 1.96
CA ASP A 386 28.66 14.31 1.52
C ASP A 386 27.62 13.52 0.70
N GLY A 387 27.71 12.19 0.65
CA GLY A 387 27.23 11.40 -0.46
C GLY A 387 25.73 11.11 -0.44
N VAL A 388 25.11 11.07 -1.62
CA VAL A 388 23.70 10.67 -1.80
C VAL A 388 23.49 9.74 -2.98
N ARG A 389 22.62 8.75 -2.81
CA ARG A 389 22.08 7.92 -3.90
C ARG A 389 20.56 7.86 -3.77
N VAL A 390 19.86 7.93 -4.89
CA VAL A 390 18.41 7.75 -4.92
C VAL A 390 18.06 6.66 -5.92
N TYR A 391 17.15 5.77 -5.53
CA TYR A 391 16.66 4.65 -6.30
C TYR A 391 15.15 4.74 -6.46
N VAL A 392 14.65 4.39 -7.65
CA VAL A 392 13.23 4.18 -7.95
C VAL A 392 13.08 2.72 -8.39
N ASP A 393 12.31 1.94 -7.66
CA ASP A 393 12.15 0.48 -7.87
C ASP A 393 13.47 -0.27 -7.98
N GLY A 394 14.42 0.08 -7.10
CA GLY A 394 15.77 -0.50 -7.13
C GLY A 394 16.66 0.01 -8.27
N THR A 395 16.14 0.81 -9.20
CA THR A 395 16.94 1.45 -10.24
C THR A 395 17.55 2.74 -9.71
N ARG A 396 18.88 2.85 -9.68
CA ARG A 396 19.57 4.06 -9.23
C ARG A 396 19.38 5.19 -10.25
N VAL A 397 18.80 6.30 -9.81
CA VAL A 397 18.50 7.47 -10.63
C VAL A 397 19.36 8.68 -10.27
N ILE A 398 19.88 8.75 -9.04
CA ILE A 398 20.89 9.72 -8.59
C ILE A 398 22.07 8.96 -7.98
N ASP A 399 23.29 9.34 -8.34
CA ASP A 399 24.54 8.76 -7.83
C ASP A 399 25.60 9.84 -7.59
N GLY A 400 25.59 10.43 -6.40
CA GLY A 400 26.55 11.43 -5.94
C GLY A 400 27.28 10.94 -4.69
N TRP A 401 27.86 9.74 -4.74
CA TRP A 401 28.46 9.05 -3.58
C TRP A 401 29.94 9.38 -3.39
N ASN A 402 30.25 10.64 -3.10
CA ASN A 402 31.60 11.12 -2.82
C ASN A 402 31.58 12.24 -1.78
N ASP A 403 32.73 12.50 -1.17
CA ASP A 403 32.86 13.56 -0.17
C ASP A 403 32.76 14.93 -0.86
N GLN A 404 31.91 15.82 -0.35
CA GLN A 404 31.56 17.10 -0.97
C GLN A 404 30.77 17.99 -0.01
N GLY A 405 30.87 19.31 -0.16
CA GLY A 405 29.93 20.23 0.49
C GLY A 405 28.50 20.08 -0.06
N PRO A 406 27.51 20.81 0.50
CA PRO A 406 26.10 20.69 0.12
C PRO A 406 25.88 20.85 -1.39
N THR A 407 25.58 19.74 -2.07
CA THR A 407 25.48 19.66 -3.53
C THR A 407 24.11 19.12 -3.93
N THR A 408 23.48 19.75 -4.92
CA THR A 408 22.15 19.35 -5.42
C THR A 408 22.25 18.55 -6.71
N PHE A 409 21.66 17.37 -6.71
CA PHE A 409 21.51 16.46 -7.84
C PHE A 409 20.05 16.45 -8.30
N THR A 410 19.81 16.38 -9.61
CA THR A 410 18.46 16.24 -10.18
C THR A 410 18.43 15.10 -11.18
N ALA A 411 17.41 14.27 -11.11
CA ALA A 411 17.13 13.21 -12.08
C ALA A 411 15.67 13.29 -12.54
N THR A 412 15.38 12.80 -13.75
CA THR A 412 14.02 12.80 -14.29
C THR A 412 13.61 11.43 -14.84
N PRO A 413 13.57 10.37 -14.00
CA PRO A 413 13.19 9.04 -14.48
C PRO A 413 11.73 9.02 -14.94
N THR A 414 11.43 8.14 -15.90
CA THR A 414 10.05 7.86 -16.32
C THR A 414 9.57 6.62 -15.59
N VAL A 415 8.42 6.72 -14.92
CA VAL A 415 7.80 5.63 -14.18
C VAL A 415 6.53 5.16 -14.87
N THR A 416 6.14 3.91 -14.62
CA THR A 416 4.83 3.40 -15.01
C THR A 416 3.74 3.95 -14.09
N ALA A 417 2.47 3.76 -14.43
CA ALA A 417 1.41 4.06 -13.48
C ALA A 417 1.37 2.95 -12.41
N GLY A 418 1.43 3.31 -11.14
CA GLY A 418 1.43 2.32 -10.08
C GLY A 418 2.20 2.74 -8.85
N THR A 419 2.45 1.76 -7.99
CA THR A 419 3.22 1.92 -6.77
C THR A 419 4.70 1.74 -7.08
N HIS A 420 5.52 2.66 -6.61
CA HIS A 420 6.96 2.69 -6.80
C HIS A 420 7.67 2.85 -5.46
N THR A 421 8.79 2.16 -5.29
CA THR A 421 9.62 2.27 -4.09
C THR A 421 10.71 3.30 -4.31
N ILE A 422 10.77 4.30 -3.44
CA ILE A 422 11.84 5.29 -3.40
C ILE A 422 12.78 4.93 -2.26
N VAL A 423 14.05 4.69 -2.58
CA VAL A 423 15.10 4.50 -1.58
C VAL A 423 16.09 5.64 -1.71
N THR A 424 16.34 6.34 -0.61
CA THR A 424 17.42 7.33 -0.51
C THR A 424 18.48 6.79 0.43
N GLU A 425 19.72 6.80 -0.03
CA GLU A 425 20.89 6.48 0.76
C GLU A 425 21.75 7.73 0.90
N TYR A 426 22.30 7.94 2.10
CA TYR A 426 23.11 9.10 2.46
C TYR A 426 24.28 8.66 3.31
N TYR A 427 25.42 9.34 3.21
CA TYR A 427 26.46 9.28 4.23
C TYR A 427 27.02 10.65 4.55
N GLU A 428 27.49 10.77 5.78
CA GLU A 428 28.27 11.88 6.30
C GLU A 428 29.63 11.36 6.75
N ARG A 429 30.73 11.89 6.20
CA ARG A 429 32.07 11.51 6.64
C ARG A 429 32.57 12.42 7.75
N ALA A 430 32.55 13.74 7.55
CA ALA A 430 33.02 14.72 8.51
C ALA A 430 32.55 16.16 8.17
N GLY A 431 32.11 16.92 9.18
CA GLY A 431 31.84 18.35 9.05
C GLY A 431 30.36 18.68 9.24
N GLY A 432 29.82 19.53 8.36
CA GLY A 432 28.40 19.87 8.38
C GLY A 432 27.60 18.79 7.67
N ALA A 433 26.50 18.31 8.26
CA ALA A 433 25.70 17.23 7.68
C ALA A 433 24.32 17.73 7.24
N GLN A 434 23.96 17.50 5.97
CA GLN A 434 22.68 17.91 5.40
C GLN A 434 22.19 16.89 4.38
N ILE A 435 20.89 16.60 4.40
CA ILE A 435 20.20 15.83 3.36
C ILE A 435 18.79 16.36 3.13
N ARG A 436 18.48 16.66 1.87
CA ARG A 436 17.15 17.07 1.43
C ARG A 436 16.77 16.33 0.15
N VAL A 437 15.64 15.63 0.13
CA VAL A 437 15.12 14.99 -1.08
C VAL A 437 13.67 15.38 -1.33
N ASP A 438 13.39 15.80 -2.56
CA ASP A 438 12.08 16.21 -3.08
C ASP A 438 11.81 15.49 -4.40
N TYR A 439 10.55 15.17 -4.72
CA TYR A 439 10.17 14.70 -6.06
C TYR A 439 8.77 15.13 -6.51
N THR A 440 8.60 15.43 -7.81
CA THR A 440 7.39 16.00 -8.45
C THR A 440 7.16 15.42 -9.87
N GLY A 441 6.00 15.65 -10.52
CA GLY A 441 5.66 15.09 -11.85
C GLY A 441 4.98 13.70 -11.92
N GLY A 442 4.16 13.47 -12.94
CA GLY A 442 3.50 12.18 -13.18
C GLY A 442 2.14 11.96 -12.50
N GLY A 443 1.34 12.98 -12.18
CA GLY A 443 0.03 12.79 -11.52
C GLY A 443 0.16 12.41 -10.04
N ASP A 444 -0.23 13.36 -9.19
CA ASP A 444 -0.04 13.45 -7.73
C ASP A 444 1.12 12.66 -7.10
N PRO A 445 2.40 12.97 -7.44
CA PRO A 445 3.51 12.69 -6.56
C PRO A 445 3.49 13.68 -5.39
N GLY A 446 2.82 13.32 -4.31
CA GLY A 446 2.76 14.21 -3.17
C GLY A 446 2.19 13.54 -1.94
N PRO A 447 2.69 13.92 -0.74
CA PRO A 447 2.31 13.28 0.51
C PRO A 447 0.79 13.37 0.70
N VAL A 448 0.19 12.36 1.34
CA VAL A 448 -0.94 12.67 2.19
C VAL A 448 -0.40 13.71 3.18
N PRO A 449 -0.98 14.92 3.23
CA PRO A 449 -0.56 15.96 4.15
C PRO A 449 -0.42 15.36 5.56
N PRO A 450 0.59 15.77 6.35
CA PRO A 450 0.82 15.17 7.66
C PRO A 450 -0.50 15.22 8.45
N PRO A 451 -0.95 14.09 9.04
CA PRO A 451 -1.98 14.18 10.06
C PRO A 451 -1.48 15.09 11.18
N PRO A 452 -2.39 15.83 11.85
CA PRO A 452 -2.00 16.99 12.62
C PRO A 452 -0.95 16.65 13.68
N PRO A 453 0.04 17.53 13.87
CA PRO A 453 1.04 17.34 14.89
C PRO A 453 0.37 17.38 16.28
N GLY A 454 0.73 16.40 17.12
CA GLY A 454 0.50 16.39 18.57
C GLY A 454 -0.91 16.77 19.00
N GLY A 455 -1.90 15.91 18.74
CA GLY A 455 -3.22 16.04 19.34
C GLY A 455 -3.16 16.08 20.88
N CYS A 456 -4.23 16.62 21.48
CA CYS A 456 -4.38 16.75 22.92
C CYS A 456 -3.93 15.48 23.69
N THR A 457 -3.09 15.68 24.73
CA THR A 457 -2.55 14.60 25.58
C THR A 457 -3.23 14.52 26.95
N ALA A 458 -3.93 15.60 27.37
CA ALA A 458 -4.71 15.67 28.59
C ALA A 458 -5.92 16.62 28.37
N ASP A 459 -7.13 16.12 28.64
CA ASP A 459 -8.43 16.81 28.49
C ASP A 459 -8.92 17.04 27.04
N CYS A 460 -9.21 15.93 26.35
CA CYS A 460 -9.57 15.93 24.92
C CYS A 460 -11.07 15.71 24.67
N GLY A 461 -11.85 15.58 25.74
CA GLY A 461 -13.26 15.25 25.66
C GLY A 461 -14.12 16.39 25.11
N GLY A 462 -13.70 17.65 25.24
CA GLY A 462 -14.59 18.77 24.91
C GLY A 462 -15.82 18.82 25.83
N SER A 463 -16.89 19.50 25.39
CA SER A 463 -18.10 19.65 26.20
C SER A 463 -19.35 19.89 25.35
N TRP A 464 -20.49 19.36 25.77
CA TRP A 464 -21.79 19.68 25.19
C TRP A 464 -22.51 20.80 25.94
N GLN A 465 -23.26 21.61 25.19
CA GLN A 465 -24.20 22.59 25.71
C GLN A 465 -25.51 22.53 24.93
N THR A 466 -26.64 22.35 25.62
CA THR A 466 -27.96 22.55 25.02
C THR A 466 -28.29 24.05 25.02
N LEU A 467 -28.71 24.57 23.87
CA LEU A 467 -29.12 25.97 23.76
C LEU A 467 -30.47 26.19 24.46
N SER A 468 -30.66 27.38 25.02
CA SER A 468 -31.87 27.71 25.78
C SER A 468 -33.11 27.94 24.91
N TYR A 469 -32.95 27.98 23.59
CA TYR A 469 -34.03 28.17 22.63
C TYR A 469 -34.09 26.96 21.68
N PRO A 470 -35.29 26.56 21.24
CA PRO A 470 -35.46 25.48 20.27
C PRO A 470 -35.30 25.99 18.83
N MET A 471 -35.20 25.06 17.88
CA MET A 471 -35.45 25.34 16.46
C MET A 471 -36.87 25.89 16.26
N SER A 472 -37.05 26.80 15.29
CA SER A 472 -38.38 27.32 14.96
C SER A 472 -39.25 26.33 14.14
N VAL A 473 -38.65 25.26 13.61
CA VAL A 473 -39.29 24.26 12.74
C VAL A 473 -38.88 22.82 13.11
N ARG A 474 -39.64 21.80 12.67
CA ARG A 474 -39.29 20.37 12.78
C ARG A 474 -38.23 20.02 11.72
N SER A 475 -37.06 20.64 11.80
CA SER A 475 -36.02 20.50 10.76
C SER A 475 -35.51 19.06 10.66
N VAL A 476 -35.59 18.51 9.44
CA VAL A 476 -35.07 17.17 9.10
C VAL A 476 -33.85 17.28 8.16
N HIS A 477 -33.65 18.44 7.55
CA HIS A 477 -32.52 18.74 6.67
C HIS A 477 -31.81 20.01 7.10
N ALA A 478 -30.48 20.01 6.99
CA ALA A 478 -29.63 21.14 7.37
C ALA A 478 -28.51 21.31 6.35
N SER A 479 -28.27 22.56 5.95
CA SER A 479 -27.15 22.92 5.07
C SER A 479 -26.41 24.12 5.62
N VAL A 480 -25.10 23.96 5.82
CA VAL A 480 -24.22 25.05 6.29
C VAL A 480 -23.93 25.96 5.09
N LEU A 481 -24.31 27.23 5.23
CA LEU A 481 -24.26 28.22 4.14
C LEU A 481 -22.92 28.97 4.17
N ARG A 482 -22.45 29.41 3.00
CA ARG A 482 -21.24 30.25 2.89
C ARG A 482 -21.30 31.59 3.64
N THR A 483 -22.48 31.97 4.12
CA THR A 483 -22.70 33.15 4.98
C THR A 483 -22.40 32.88 6.46
N GLY A 484 -22.18 31.61 6.84
CA GLY A 484 -22.06 31.15 8.22
C GLY A 484 -23.40 30.84 8.90
N ASN A 485 -24.51 31.10 8.23
CA ASN A 485 -25.84 30.67 8.67
C ASN A 485 -26.10 29.20 8.28
N VAL A 486 -27.22 28.65 8.75
CA VAL A 486 -27.66 27.29 8.43
C VAL A 486 -29.07 27.35 7.86
N LEU A 487 -29.28 26.78 6.67
CA LEU A 487 -30.62 26.53 6.16
C LEU A 487 -31.17 25.27 6.84
N LEU A 488 -32.31 25.40 7.51
CA LEU A 488 -33.04 24.32 8.14
C LEU A 488 -34.35 24.08 7.39
N VAL A 489 -34.50 22.93 6.75
CA VAL A 489 -35.70 22.57 6.00
C VAL A 489 -36.48 21.50 6.76
N ALA A 490 -37.76 21.77 7.00
CA ALA A 490 -38.71 20.81 7.55
C ALA A 490 -39.60 20.24 6.46
N GLY A 491 -40.01 21.07 5.48
CA GLY A 491 -41.16 20.73 4.66
C GLY A 491 -42.40 20.64 5.55
N SER A 492 -43.14 19.54 5.47
CA SER A 492 -44.16 19.17 6.44
C SER A 492 -43.59 18.74 7.79
N GLY A 493 -42.31 18.36 7.88
CA GLY A 493 -41.64 18.00 9.13
C GLY A 493 -42.01 16.62 9.68
N ASN A 494 -42.32 15.68 8.77
CA ASN A 494 -42.92 14.37 9.08
C ASN A 494 -44.23 14.49 9.89
N ASP A 495 -45.09 15.42 9.48
CA ASP A 495 -46.38 15.70 10.11
C ASP A 495 -47.48 15.72 9.04
N LEU A 496 -48.36 14.71 9.08
CA LEU A 496 -49.44 14.55 8.10
C LEU A 496 -50.43 15.72 8.15
N SER A 497 -50.69 16.30 9.33
CA SER A 497 -51.61 17.44 9.44
C SER A 497 -51.02 18.69 8.77
N ALA A 498 -49.71 18.91 8.93
CA ALA A 498 -49.02 19.99 8.25
C ALA A 498 -48.99 19.80 6.73
N PHE A 499 -48.86 18.55 6.27
CA PHE A 499 -48.95 18.18 4.86
C PHE A 499 -50.34 18.46 4.28
N ASP A 500 -51.40 17.94 4.90
CA ASP A 500 -52.78 18.15 4.45
C ASP A 500 -53.15 19.65 4.42
N ALA A 501 -52.64 20.42 5.39
CA ALA A 501 -52.81 21.87 5.46
C ALA A 501 -51.92 22.66 4.47
N HIS A 502 -51.01 22.01 3.74
CA HIS A 502 -50.03 22.64 2.85
C HIS A 502 -49.17 23.71 3.56
N THR A 503 -48.78 23.42 4.80
CA THR A 503 -48.01 24.34 5.67
C THR A 503 -46.54 23.95 5.74
N PHE A 504 -45.86 24.05 4.60
CA PHE A 504 -44.45 23.67 4.50
C PHE A 504 -43.52 24.76 5.01
N LYS A 505 -42.50 24.37 5.79
CA LYS A 505 -41.61 25.33 6.46
C LYS A 505 -40.14 25.09 6.16
N SER A 506 -39.43 26.19 6.01
CA SER A 506 -37.97 26.25 6.09
C SER A 506 -37.55 27.57 6.73
N THR A 507 -36.37 27.60 7.35
CA THR A 507 -35.86 28.78 8.05
C THR A 507 -34.35 28.86 7.91
N VAL A 508 -33.80 30.07 7.95
CA VAL A 508 -32.37 30.31 8.05
C VAL A 508 -32.04 30.64 9.50
N TRP A 509 -31.22 29.81 10.11
CA TRP A 509 -30.74 29.98 11.47
C TRP A 509 -29.37 30.66 11.46
N ASN A 510 -29.22 31.73 12.25
CA ASN A 510 -27.93 32.35 12.53
C ASN A 510 -27.39 31.80 13.86
N PRO A 511 -26.34 30.96 13.85
CA PRO A 511 -25.82 30.35 15.07
C PRO A 511 -25.13 31.35 16.02
N ASN A 512 -24.70 32.51 15.53
CA ASN A 512 -24.05 33.53 16.35
C ASN A 512 -25.05 34.38 17.14
N THR A 513 -26.23 34.65 16.57
CA THR A 513 -27.26 35.50 17.19
C THR A 513 -28.44 34.71 17.76
N GLY A 514 -28.59 33.44 17.37
CA GLY A 514 -29.75 32.61 17.70
C GLY A 514 -31.03 32.98 16.97
N GLN A 515 -30.96 33.86 15.96
CA GLN A 515 -32.14 34.30 15.20
C GLN A 515 -32.51 33.29 14.11
N PHE A 516 -33.81 33.17 13.86
CA PHE A 516 -34.40 32.38 12.78
C PHE A 516 -35.15 33.31 11.83
N LYS A 517 -34.97 33.10 10.53
CA LYS A 517 -35.68 33.82 9.48
C LYS A 517 -36.41 32.82 8.59
N ASP A 518 -37.74 32.87 8.61
CA ASP A 518 -38.54 31.98 7.78
C ASP A 518 -38.32 32.25 6.29
N VAL A 519 -38.24 31.17 5.51
CA VAL A 519 -38.12 31.20 4.07
C VAL A 519 -39.31 30.45 3.47
N PRO A 520 -40.23 31.14 2.78
CA PRO A 520 -41.39 30.52 2.17
C PRO A 520 -41.04 29.49 1.11
N ILE A 521 -41.77 28.38 1.08
CA ILE A 521 -41.71 27.34 0.06
C ILE A 521 -43.12 26.76 -0.16
N THR A 522 -43.45 26.40 -1.39
CA THR A 522 -44.80 25.94 -1.77
C THR A 522 -44.94 24.43 -1.85
N ASP A 523 -43.83 23.71 -2.02
CA ASP A 523 -43.81 22.25 -2.11
C ASP A 523 -43.15 21.63 -0.89
N ASP A 524 -43.50 20.37 -0.62
CA ASP A 524 -42.97 19.64 0.52
C ASP A 524 -41.57 19.08 0.26
N LEU A 525 -40.56 19.84 0.67
CA LEU A 525 -39.15 19.45 0.59
C LEU A 525 -38.72 18.46 1.70
N PHE A 526 -39.64 18.00 2.56
CA PHE A 526 -39.40 16.84 3.41
C PHE A 526 -39.02 15.67 2.51
N CYS A 527 -37.90 15.01 2.81
CA CYS A 527 -37.36 13.87 2.07
C CYS A 527 -36.70 14.22 0.73
N SER A 528 -36.32 15.48 0.51
CA SER A 528 -35.51 15.89 -0.63
C SER A 528 -34.03 15.52 -0.44
N GLY A 529 -33.30 15.35 -1.53
CA GLY A 529 -31.83 15.34 -1.53
C GLY A 529 -31.30 16.75 -1.78
N HIS A 530 -30.10 17.05 -1.28
CA HIS A 530 -29.54 18.40 -1.37
C HIS A 530 -28.02 18.44 -1.38
N VAL A 531 -27.47 19.45 -2.05
CA VAL A 531 -26.02 19.65 -2.16
C VAL A 531 -25.68 21.13 -2.43
N GLN A 532 -24.50 21.56 -2.00
CA GLN A 532 -23.96 22.87 -2.36
C GLN A 532 -23.38 22.85 -3.80
N LEU A 533 -23.85 23.79 -4.63
CA LEU A 533 -23.39 24.07 -5.99
C LEU A 533 -22.05 24.84 -6.01
N PRO A 534 -21.34 24.88 -7.17
CA PRO A 534 -20.06 25.59 -7.31
C PRO A 534 -20.05 27.09 -6.93
N ASP A 535 -21.21 27.73 -6.91
CA ASP A 535 -21.38 29.14 -6.54
C ASP A 535 -21.87 29.34 -5.09
N GLY A 536 -21.97 28.26 -4.32
CA GLY A 536 -22.36 28.28 -2.91
C GLY A 536 -23.87 28.27 -2.67
N ARG A 537 -24.71 28.27 -3.71
CA ARG A 537 -26.16 28.04 -3.57
C ARG A 537 -26.44 26.57 -3.28
N ILE A 538 -27.60 26.28 -2.70
CA ILE A 538 -27.98 24.90 -2.35
C ILE A 538 -29.01 24.40 -3.36
N LEU A 539 -28.70 23.32 -4.07
CA LEU A 539 -29.69 22.59 -4.87
C LEU A 539 -30.45 21.65 -3.94
N LEU A 540 -31.78 21.66 -4.01
CA LEU A 540 -32.67 20.70 -3.37
C LEU A 540 -33.54 20.08 -4.45
N ALA A 541 -33.71 18.76 -4.41
CA ALA A 541 -34.47 18.04 -5.43
C ALA A 541 -35.18 16.84 -4.83
N GLY A 542 -36.38 16.57 -5.34
CA GLY A 542 -37.26 15.57 -4.75
C GLY A 542 -38.10 16.14 -3.62
N GLY A 543 -38.61 15.26 -2.79
CA GLY A 543 -39.48 15.57 -1.67
C GLY A 543 -40.71 14.68 -1.62
N THR A 544 -41.73 15.12 -0.90
CA THR A 544 -42.93 14.31 -0.65
C THR A 544 -44.11 14.80 -1.48
N ALA A 545 -44.55 13.99 -2.45
CA ALA A 545 -45.77 14.27 -3.23
C ALA A 545 -47.03 13.71 -2.57
N ALA A 546 -46.90 12.63 -1.79
CA ALA A 546 -47.96 12.10 -0.94
C ALA A 546 -47.37 11.29 0.22
N TYR A 547 -48.03 11.36 1.37
CA TYR A 547 -47.70 10.56 2.54
C TYR A 547 -48.10 9.09 2.38
N SER A 548 -47.41 8.21 3.12
CA SER A 548 -47.82 6.82 3.25
C SER A 548 -49.18 6.68 3.97
N THR A 549 -49.88 5.60 3.65
CA THR A 549 -51.16 5.19 4.24
C THR A 549 -51.08 3.70 4.57
N ALA A 550 -52.12 3.13 5.19
CA ALA A 550 -52.18 1.69 5.48
C ALA A 550 -52.04 0.79 4.23
N THR A 551 -52.32 1.31 3.02
CA THR A 551 -52.34 0.54 1.77
C THR A 551 -51.42 1.08 0.68
N ALA A 552 -50.70 2.17 0.91
CA ALA A 552 -49.82 2.78 -0.07
C ALA A 552 -48.61 3.42 0.60
N ASN A 553 -47.43 3.28 0.00
CA ASN A 553 -46.20 3.89 0.49
C ASN A 553 -46.09 5.39 0.06
N TYR A 554 -45.09 6.11 0.57
CA TYR A 554 -44.78 7.48 0.21
C TYR A 554 -44.53 7.64 -1.30
N LYS A 555 -44.93 8.78 -1.86
CA LYS A 555 -44.71 9.13 -3.27
C LYS A 555 -43.71 10.28 -3.41
N GLY A 556 -42.79 10.15 -4.35
CA GLY A 556 -41.79 11.16 -4.66
C GLY A 556 -42.33 12.38 -5.40
N LEU A 557 -41.81 13.54 -5.04
CA LEU A 557 -42.01 14.81 -5.73
C LEU A 557 -40.96 14.99 -6.84
N ALA A 558 -41.33 15.53 -8.00
CA ALA A 558 -40.41 15.74 -9.12
C ALA A 558 -39.76 17.15 -9.14
N LYS A 559 -40.02 17.97 -8.12
CA LYS A 559 -39.60 19.37 -8.08
C LYS A 559 -38.17 19.52 -7.62
N SER A 560 -37.55 20.61 -8.05
CA SER A 560 -36.26 21.05 -7.55
C SER A 560 -36.13 22.57 -7.51
N TYR A 561 -35.30 23.00 -6.57
CA TYR A 561 -35.12 24.38 -6.19
C TYR A 561 -33.65 24.66 -5.94
N VAL A 562 -33.23 25.88 -6.27
CA VAL A 562 -31.93 26.43 -5.85
C VAL A 562 -32.19 27.50 -4.80
N PHE A 563 -31.67 27.30 -3.60
CA PHE A 563 -31.69 28.27 -2.51
C PHE A 563 -30.47 29.20 -2.58
N ASP A 564 -30.72 30.50 -2.61
CA ASP A 564 -29.68 31.53 -2.53
C ASP A 564 -29.44 31.97 -1.08
N PRO A 565 -28.25 31.72 -0.50
CA PRO A 565 -27.94 32.02 0.89
C PRO A 565 -27.70 33.50 1.20
N VAL A 566 -27.66 34.38 0.19
CA VAL A 566 -27.56 35.84 0.38
C VAL A 566 -28.93 36.49 0.25
N ALA A 567 -29.75 36.05 -0.70
CA ALA A 567 -31.11 36.55 -0.84
C ALA A 567 -32.06 35.93 0.19
N ASP A 568 -31.73 34.77 0.73
CA ASP A 568 -32.60 33.89 1.52
C ASP A 568 -33.90 33.56 0.76
N THR A 569 -33.77 33.14 -0.50
CA THR A 569 -34.90 32.80 -1.37
C THR A 569 -34.65 31.53 -2.17
N TYR A 570 -35.73 30.81 -2.49
CA TYR A 570 -35.71 29.70 -3.44
C TYR A 570 -36.05 30.19 -4.85
N THR A 571 -35.36 29.62 -5.84
CA THR A 571 -35.71 29.72 -7.26
C THR A 571 -36.00 28.33 -7.77
N ALA A 572 -37.20 28.11 -8.32
CA ALA A 572 -37.55 26.84 -8.96
C ALA A 572 -36.68 26.63 -10.22
N THR A 573 -36.25 25.39 -10.45
CA THR A 573 -35.65 24.97 -11.72
C THR A 573 -36.68 24.20 -12.54
N ASN A 574 -36.27 23.52 -13.61
CA ASN A 574 -37.10 22.48 -14.22
C ASN A 574 -37.23 21.26 -13.28
N ASP A 575 -38.28 20.48 -13.47
CA ASP A 575 -38.51 19.21 -12.77
C ASP A 575 -37.45 18.16 -13.16
N LEU A 576 -37.25 17.19 -12.27
CA LEU A 576 -36.45 15.99 -12.49
C LEU A 576 -37.02 15.20 -13.70
N PRO A 577 -36.23 14.95 -14.77
CA PRO A 577 -36.69 14.28 -15.99
C PRO A 577 -37.19 12.84 -15.79
N GLY A 578 -36.75 12.16 -14.73
CA GLY A 578 -37.12 10.80 -14.34
C GLY A 578 -38.43 10.71 -13.56
N GLY A 579 -38.97 11.85 -13.11
CA GLY A 579 -40.21 11.93 -12.33
C GLY A 579 -39.97 12.22 -10.85
N GLY A 580 -40.81 11.65 -10.00
CA GLY A 580 -40.77 11.90 -8.56
C GLY A 580 -39.58 11.23 -7.87
N HIS A 581 -39.04 11.86 -6.82
CA HIS A 581 -38.06 11.24 -5.94
C HIS A 581 -38.34 11.55 -4.47
N TRP A 582 -38.62 10.53 -3.68
CA TRP A 582 -38.64 10.57 -2.21
C TRP A 582 -37.37 9.89 -1.69
N TYR A 583 -36.53 10.60 -0.93
CA TYR A 583 -35.17 10.16 -0.53
C TYR A 583 -34.16 9.92 -1.67
N PRO A 584 -34.01 10.84 -2.65
CA PRO A 584 -32.88 10.77 -3.56
C PRO A 584 -31.58 11.23 -2.88
N SER A 585 -30.45 10.66 -3.29
CA SER A 585 -29.14 11.24 -2.97
C SER A 585 -28.66 12.17 -4.08
N LEU A 586 -28.10 13.31 -3.69
CA LEU A 586 -27.45 14.26 -4.58
C LEU A 586 -25.94 14.30 -4.29
N THR A 587 -25.12 13.94 -5.29
CA THR A 587 -23.65 13.90 -5.16
C THR A 587 -23.02 14.88 -6.14
N ALA A 588 -22.19 15.81 -5.63
CA ALA A 588 -21.42 16.73 -6.46
C ALA A 588 -20.26 16.01 -7.15
N LEU A 589 -20.02 16.35 -8.42
CA LEU A 589 -18.95 15.81 -9.26
C LEU A 589 -17.80 16.82 -9.44
N GLY A 590 -16.65 16.37 -9.92
CA GLY A 590 -15.48 17.23 -10.11
C GLY A 590 -15.64 18.30 -11.20
N ASP A 591 -16.55 18.09 -12.15
CA ASP A 591 -16.93 19.12 -13.13
C ASP A 591 -17.91 20.17 -12.56
N GLY A 592 -18.36 19.98 -11.32
CA GLY A 592 -19.33 20.83 -10.64
C GLY A 592 -20.79 20.48 -10.91
N ASN A 593 -21.08 19.50 -11.78
CA ASN A 593 -22.44 18.99 -11.96
C ASN A 593 -22.86 18.12 -10.76
N VAL A 594 -24.16 17.81 -10.69
CA VAL A 594 -24.72 17.03 -9.58
C VAL A 594 -25.45 15.82 -10.13
N LEU A 595 -25.05 14.64 -9.67
CA LEU A 595 -25.76 13.40 -9.92
C LEU A 595 -26.90 13.22 -8.91
N ALA A 596 -28.08 12.80 -9.38
CA ALA A 596 -29.16 12.29 -8.54
C ALA A 596 -29.48 10.83 -8.86
N VAL A 597 -29.64 10.02 -7.80
CA VAL A 597 -30.02 8.60 -7.87
C VAL A 597 -30.85 8.17 -6.66
N GLY A 598 -31.60 7.07 -6.82
CA GLY A 598 -32.35 6.42 -5.75
C GLY A 598 -33.65 7.11 -5.40
N GLY A 599 -34.27 6.67 -4.31
CA GLY A 599 -35.55 7.18 -3.83
C GLY A 599 -36.78 6.48 -4.43
N LEU A 600 -37.97 6.83 -3.94
CA LEU A 600 -39.25 6.35 -4.48
C LEU A 600 -39.86 7.33 -5.48
N ASP A 601 -40.45 6.81 -6.54
CA ASP A 601 -41.06 7.57 -7.62
C ASP A 601 -42.46 8.11 -7.27
N GLN A 602 -43.10 8.82 -8.20
CA GLN A 602 -44.46 9.34 -8.05
C GLN A 602 -45.54 8.24 -7.88
N ASN A 603 -45.19 6.98 -8.11
CA ASN A 603 -46.05 5.81 -7.95
C ASN A 603 -45.68 4.99 -6.71
N ALA A 604 -44.76 5.48 -5.88
CA ALA A 604 -44.20 4.81 -4.70
C ALA A 604 -43.34 3.56 -5.02
N ALA A 605 -42.81 3.46 -6.23
CA ALA A 605 -41.89 2.41 -6.67
C ALA A 605 -40.43 2.90 -6.58
N GLY A 606 -39.46 1.99 -6.41
CA GLY A 606 -38.04 2.37 -6.41
C GLY A 606 -37.61 3.00 -7.74
N SER A 607 -37.09 4.22 -7.69
CA SER A 607 -36.63 4.94 -8.87
C SER A 607 -35.28 4.41 -9.34
N VAL A 608 -35.23 4.00 -10.61
CA VAL A 608 -34.02 3.53 -11.28
C VAL A 608 -33.38 4.62 -12.15
N ALA A 609 -33.94 5.83 -12.14
CA ALA A 609 -33.47 6.96 -12.93
C ALA A 609 -32.11 7.43 -12.41
N THR A 610 -31.19 7.67 -13.35
CA THR A 610 -29.93 8.37 -13.12
C THR A 610 -30.05 9.74 -13.76
N GLU A 611 -29.91 10.80 -12.97
CA GLU A 611 -30.18 12.16 -13.45
C GLU A 611 -29.00 13.08 -13.16
N MET A 612 -28.84 14.11 -13.99
CA MET A 612 -27.73 15.04 -13.89
C MET A 612 -28.25 16.47 -13.93
N PHE A 613 -27.89 17.26 -12.91
CA PHE A 613 -28.07 18.70 -12.91
C PHE A 613 -26.83 19.36 -13.47
N ASP A 614 -27.02 20.15 -14.53
CA ASP A 614 -25.97 20.97 -15.10
C ASP A 614 -25.89 22.29 -14.33
N SER A 615 -24.81 22.45 -13.56
CA SER A 615 -24.61 23.62 -12.71
C SER A 615 -24.35 24.89 -13.52
N SER A 616 -23.86 24.81 -14.76
CA SER A 616 -23.68 25.97 -15.62
C SER A 616 -25.01 26.47 -16.20
N ARG A 617 -25.91 25.53 -16.54
CA ARG A 617 -27.24 25.81 -17.09
C ARG A 617 -28.31 26.01 -16.03
N GLN A 618 -28.01 25.66 -14.78
CA GLN A 618 -28.95 25.70 -13.66
C GLN A 618 -30.23 24.89 -13.95
N SER A 619 -30.07 23.73 -14.57
CA SER A 619 -31.19 22.87 -14.99
C SER A 619 -30.79 21.40 -15.06
N TRP A 620 -31.76 20.51 -14.86
CA TRP A 620 -31.59 19.08 -15.10
C TRP A 620 -31.51 18.80 -16.60
N LEU A 621 -30.55 17.97 -16.99
CA LEU A 621 -30.38 17.52 -18.37
C LEU A 621 -31.51 16.56 -18.76
N PRO A 622 -31.98 16.56 -20.02
CA PRO A 622 -32.89 15.52 -20.50
C PRO A 622 -32.31 14.12 -20.29
N ALA A 623 -33.14 13.14 -19.91
CA ALA A 623 -32.69 11.76 -19.62
C ALA A 623 -31.86 11.13 -20.75
N ALA A 624 -32.15 11.47 -22.02
CA ALA A 624 -31.39 11.00 -23.18
C ALA A 624 -29.93 11.49 -23.24
N GLN A 625 -29.56 12.49 -22.43
CA GLN A 625 -28.20 13.03 -22.33
C GLN A 625 -27.43 12.47 -21.13
N VAL A 626 -28.07 11.66 -20.28
CA VAL A 626 -27.47 11.09 -19.06
C VAL A 626 -27.39 9.57 -19.22
N PRO A 627 -26.18 8.97 -19.14
CA PRO A 627 -26.03 7.53 -19.10
C PRO A 627 -26.88 6.90 -17.97
N GLN A 628 -27.71 5.91 -18.32
CA GLN A 628 -28.65 5.30 -17.39
C GLN A 628 -28.13 3.96 -16.88
N THR A 629 -28.17 3.77 -15.56
CA THR A 629 -27.89 2.47 -14.92
C THR A 629 -29.10 1.55 -14.91
N PHE A 630 -30.32 2.12 -14.88
CA PHE A 630 -31.57 1.41 -14.59
C PHE A 630 -31.47 0.54 -13.32
N PHE A 631 -30.67 1.00 -12.36
CA PHE A 631 -30.37 0.32 -11.12
C PHE A 631 -31.04 1.05 -9.96
N PHE A 632 -31.77 0.32 -9.11
CA PHE A 632 -32.36 0.90 -7.91
C PHE A 632 -31.31 0.91 -6.79
N TRP A 633 -30.82 2.11 -6.48
CA TRP A 633 -29.78 2.32 -5.47
C TRP A 633 -30.28 2.27 -4.01
N GLY A 634 -31.58 2.08 -3.78
CA GLY A 634 -32.19 2.27 -2.47
C GLY A 634 -32.57 3.72 -2.20
N LEU A 635 -32.86 4.04 -0.94
CA LEU A 635 -33.20 5.38 -0.49
C LEU A 635 -31.97 6.01 0.19
N TYR A 636 -31.69 7.28 -0.11
CA TYR A 636 -30.45 7.97 0.29
C TYR A 636 -29.18 7.11 0.20
N PRO A 637 -28.86 6.51 -0.96
CA PRO A 637 -27.60 5.81 -1.13
C PRO A 637 -26.42 6.79 -0.93
N GLU A 638 -25.44 6.45 -0.10
CA GLU A 638 -24.28 7.33 0.10
C GLU A 638 -23.19 7.07 -0.94
N LEU A 639 -23.19 7.86 -2.02
CA LEU A 639 -22.14 7.80 -3.06
C LEU A 639 -21.07 8.87 -2.83
N LYS A 640 -19.82 8.43 -2.62
CA LYS A 640 -18.65 9.31 -2.43
C LYS A 640 -17.88 9.47 -3.74
N LEU A 641 -17.62 10.70 -4.17
CA LEU A 641 -16.79 10.97 -5.35
C LEU A 641 -15.31 10.65 -5.08
N MET A 642 -14.77 9.76 -5.91
CA MET A 642 -13.37 9.30 -5.94
C MET A 642 -12.49 10.27 -6.76
N THR A 643 -11.17 10.20 -6.56
CA THR A 643 -10.21 11.11 -7.22
C THR A 643 -10.09 10.92 -8.73
N ASP A 644 -10.59 9.81 -9.28
CA ASP A 644 -10.64 9.53 -10.72
C ASP A 644 -11.98 9.89 -11.38
N GLY A 645 -12.93 10.44 -10.61
CA GLY A 645 -14.24 10.86 -11.10
C GLY A 645 -15.33 9.78 -11.00
N ARG A 646 -14.99 8.55 -10.61
CA ARG A 646 -15.98 7.52 -10.26
C ARG A 646 -16.59 7.78 -8.89
N LEU A 647 -17.70 7.09 -8.60
CA LEU A 647 -18.41 7.18 -7.34
C LEU A 647 -18.34 5.85 -6.60
N PHE A 648 -18.01 5.88 -5.31
CA PHE A 648 -18.03 4.71 -4.45
C PHE A 648 -19.28 4.70 -3.56
N TYR A 649 -20.05 3.62 -3.63
CA TYR A 649 -21.16 3.34 -2.73
C TYR A 649 -20.71 2.32 -1.66
N GLY A 650 -20.63 2.77 -0.40
CA GLY A 650 -20.11 2.00 0.73
C GLY A 650 -21.15 1.15 1.49
N GLY A 651 -22.34 0.94 0.90
CA GLY A 651 -23.41 0.11 1.47
C GLY A 651 -24.39 0.81 2.41
N VAL A 652 -24.09 2.03 2.86
CA VAL A 652 -24.99 2.80 3.73
C VAL A 652 -26.12 3.42 2.93
N HIS A 653 -27.33 3.22 3.42
CA HIS A 653 -28.58 3.67 2.82
C HIS A 653 -29.67 3.79 3.91
N THR A 654 -30.85 4.26 3.51
CA THR A 654 -32.03 4.36 4.36
C THR A 654 -33.05 3.29 3.97
N PHE A 655 -33.46 2.49 4.94
CA PHE A 655 -34.42 1.39 4.89
C PHE A 655 -34.07 0.23 3.95
N GLY A 656 -34.18 -0.98 4.50
CA GLY A 656 -34.16 -2.22 3.73
C GLY A 656 -32.79 -2.90 3.67
N ASN A 657 -32.65 -3.75 2.65
CA ASN A 657 -31.44 -4.53 2.39
C ASN A 657 -30.54 -3.81 1.40
N ALA A 658 -29.26 -4.20 1.38
CA ALA A 658 -28.33 -3.67 0.41
C ALA A 658 -28.80 -3.92 -1.04
N PRO A 659 -28.59 -2.96 -1.97
CA PRO A 659 -28.99 -3.09 -3.37
C PRO A 659 -28.35 -4.27 -4.13
N THR A 660 -27.19 -4.74 -3.67
CA THR A 660 -26.44 -5.86 -4.27
C THR A 660 -26.00 -6.85 -3.20
N ALA A 661 -25.69 -8.09 -3.60
CA ALA A 661 -25.15 -9.11 -2.70
C ALA A 661 -23.76 -8.74 -2.14
N ALA A 662 -22.97 -7.97 -2.88
CA ALA A 662 -21.69 -7.45 -2.42
C ALA A 662 -21.86 -6.33 -1.38
N GLY A 663 -23.01 -5.64 -1.40
CA GLY A 663 -23.33 -4.54 -0.50
C GLY A 663 -22.56 -3.24 -0.77
N SER A 664 -21.61 -3.23 -1.70
CA SER A 664 -20.85 -2.02 -2.07
C SER A 664 -20.42 -2.06 -3.53
N ASN A 665 -20.25 -0.88 -4.12
CA ASN A 665 -20.06 -0.73 -5.56
C ASN A 665 -19.17 0.45 -5.94
N ILE A 666 -18.47 0.34 -7.07
CA ILE A 666 -17.88 1.47 -7.80
C ILE A 666 -18.73 1.74 -9.05
N TYR A 667 -19.23 2.97 -9.15
CA TYR A 667 -20.06 3.47 -10.23
C TYR A 667 -19.29 4.48 -11.09
N ASP A 668 -19.24 4.25 -12.40
CA ASP A 668 -18.74 5.22 -13.37
C ASP A 668 -19.91 5.97 -14.04
N PRO A 669 -20.13 7.26 -13.71
CA PRO A 669 -21.22 8.05 -14.27
C PRO A 669 -21.05 8.36 -15.77
N ALA A 670 -19.85 8.25 -16.33
CA ALA A 670 -19.62 8.50 -17.76
C ALA A 670 -20.07 7.32 -18.63
N THR A 671 -19.97 6.10 -18.11
CA THR A 671 -20.28 4.86 -18.85
C THR A 671 -21.53 4.14 -18.34
N ALA A 672 -22.12 4.62 -17.25
CA ALA A 672 -23.18 3.96 -16.50
C ALA A 672 -22.80 2.56 -15.97
N THR A 673 -21.51 2.28 -15.79
CA THR A 673 -21.05 0.95 -15.33
C THR A 673 -21.01 0.86 -13.81
N VAL A 674 -21.55 -0.22 -13.26
CA VAL A 674 -21.56 -0.51 -11.82
C VAL A 674 -20.79 -1.80 -11.60
N ASN A 675 -19.74 -1.74 -10.78
CA ASN A 675 -18.91 -2.89 -10.44
C ASN A 675 -19.03 -3.18 -8.95
N ASP A 676 -19.28 -4.43 -8.58
CA ASP A 676 -19.30 -4.86 -7.18
C ASP A 676 -17.91 -4.76 -6.55
N VAL A 677 -17.88 -4.36 -5.27
CA VAL A 677 -16.71 -4.45 -4.40
C VAL A 677 -17.06 -5.41 -3.26
N PRO A 678 -16.59 -6.67 -3.29
CA PRO A 678 -16.96 -7.66 -2.29
C PRO A 678 -16.20 -7.48 -0.97
N GLY A 679 -16.69 -8.12 0.10
CA GLY A 679 -16.01 -8.21 1.39
C GLY A 679 -16.57 -7.30 2.49
N LEU A 680 -17.56 -6.46 2.19
CA LEU A 680 -18.26 -5.69 3.22
C LEU A 680 -18.97 -6.64 4.19
N ARG A 681 -18.71 -6.50 5.49
CA ARG A 681 -19.41 -7.29 6.52
C ARG A 681 -20.81 -6.75 6.76
N ASP A 682 -21.71 -7.64 7.19
CA ASP A 682 -23.06 -7.29 7.63
C ASP A 682 -23.85 -6.48 6.58
N VAL A 683 -23.76 -6.86 5.29
CA VAL A 683 -24.26 -6.07 4.16
C VAL A 683 -25.72 -5.60 4.32
N ASN A 684 -26.58 -6.43 4.89
CA ASN A 684 -27.99 -6.11 5.10
C ASN A 684 -28.28 -5.41 6.43
N LEU A 685 -27.26 -5.07 7.21
CA LEU A 685 -27.37 -4.36 8.48
C LEU A 685 -26.74 -2.95 8.41
N ARG A 686 -26.66 -2.37 7.20
CA ARG A 686 -26.11 -1.02 6.95
C ARG A 686 -27.18 0.06 6.80
N ASP A 687 -28.45 -0.31 6.98
CA ASP A 687 -29.56 0.63 7.04
C ASP A 687 -29.33 1.61 8.21
N GLN A 688 -29.35 2.90 7.89
CA GLN A 688 -29.17 4.04 8.82
C GLN A 688 -27.84 3.99 9.57
N GLY A 689 -26.82 3.36 8.99
CA GLY A 689 -25.44 3.55 9.38
C GLY A 689 -24.93 4.94 8.96
N ALA A 690 -23.62 5.14 9.03
CA ALA A 690 -22.96 6.32 8.47
C ALA A 690 -21.80 5.92 7.55
N SER A 691 -21.59 6.67 6.47
CA SER A 691 -20.38 6.54 5.63
C SER A 691 -19.60 7.85 5.58
N VAL A 692 -18.29 7.79 5.79
CA VAL A 692 -17.41 8.97 5.74
C VAL A 692 -16.18 8.72 4.87
N LEU A 693 -15.93 9.63 3.92
CA LEU A 693 -14.63 9.75 3.26
C LEU A 693 -13.65 10.37 4.27
N LEU A 694 -12.78 9.54 4.83
CA LEU A 694 -11.93 9.91 5.95
C LEU A 694 -10.98 11.07 5.59
N PRO A 695 -10.77 12.01 6.51
CA PRO A 695 -9.78 13.05 6.34
C PRO A 695 -8.34 12.48 6.39
N PRO A 696 -7.41 13.05 5.61
CA PRO A 696 -7.69 13.89 4.45
C PRO A 696 -8.16 13.04 3.25
N ALA A 697 -9.03 13.59 2.41
CA ALA A 697 -9.64 12.91 1.26
C ALA A 697 -8.61 12.38 0.25
N GLN A 698 -7.41 12.96 0.22
CA GLN A 698 -6.25 12.46 -0.53
C GLN A 698 -5.91 11.00 -0.23
N ALA A 699 -6.23 10.52 0.97
CA ALA A 699 -5.98 9.14 1.36
C ALA A 699 -6.97 8.15 0.70
N GLY A 700 -8.09 8.63 0.13
CA GLY A 700 -9.09 7.80 -0.53
C GLY A 700 -9.67 6.69 0.37
N ARG A 701 -9.65 6.88 1.69
CA ARG A 701 -10.14 5.89 2.65
C ARG A 701 -11.58 6.18 3.04
N VAL A 702 -12.44 5.18 3.01
CA VAL A 702 -13.83 5.28 3.48
C VAL A 702 -14.02 4.41 4.71
N LEU A 703 -14.73 4.94 5.71
CA LEU A 703 -15.19 4.21 6.87
C LEU A 703 -16.72 4.13 6.84
N THR A 704 -17.26 2.92 6.96
CA THR A 704 -18.68 2.66 7.22
C THR A 704 -18.86 2.34 8.70
N LEU A 705 -19.86 2.92 9.36
CA LEU A 705 -20.09 2.81 10.79
C LEU A 705 -21.49 2.30 11.10
N GLY A 706 -21.58 1.22 11.88
CA GLY A 706 -22.81 0.70 12.46
C GLY A 706 -23.91 0.46 11.42
N GLY A 707 -25.14 0.77 11.83
CA GLY A 707 -26.37 0.48 11.09
C GLY A 707 -27.22 -0.57 11.81
N GLY A 708 -28.31 -0.98 11.19
CA GLY A 708 -29.17 -2.11 11.58
C GLY A 708 -30.03 -2.52 10.40
N ASN A 709 -31.24 -3.02 10.64
CA ASN A 709 -32.23 -3.15 9.57
C ASN A 709 -33.64 -2.99 10.13
N GLY A 710 -34.18 -1.78 10.01
CA GLY A 710 -35.48 -1.44 10.57
C GLY A 710 -36.62 -2.26 9.96
N ASP A 711 -36.56 -2.53 8.66
CA ASP A 711 -37.58 -3.27 7.91
C ASP A 711 -37.62 -4.76 8.28
N ALA A 712 -36.47 -5.35 8.55
CA ALA A 712 -36.33 -6.72 9.03
C ALA A 712 -36.50 -6.85 10.56
N GLY A 713 -36.65 -5.73 11.28
CA GLY A 713 -36.69 -5.69 12.74
C GLY A 713 -35.37 -6.11 13.39
N ALA A 714 -34.24 -5.92 12.70
CA ALA A 714 -32.92 -6.25 13.21
C ALA A 714 -32.33 -5.07 14.01
N ASP A 715 -31.76 -5.41 15.15
CA ASP A 715 -31.09 -4.47 16.04
C ASP A 715 -29.84 -3.86 15.41
N ALA A 716 -29.39 -2.76 16.00
CA ALA A 716 -28.20 -2.09 15.56
C ALA A 716 -26.92 -2.92 15.77
N ILE A 717 -25.91 -2.67 14.95
CA ILE A 717 -24.57 -3.26 15.04
C ILE A 717 -23.52 -2.22 15.44
N ALA A 718 -22.40 -2.70 15.99
CA ALA A 718 -21.25 -1.86 16.32
C ALA A 718 -20.15 -1.90 15.24
N THR A 719 -20.29 -2.77 14.23
CA THR A 719 -19.20 -3.06 13.29
C THR A 719 -18.89 -1.86 12.42
N THR A 720 -17.60 -1.60 12.24
CA THR A 720 -17.11 -0.62 11.27
C THR A 720 -16.20 -1.27 10.24
N ASP A 721 -16.24 -0.79 9.02
CA ASP A 721 -15.45 -1.36 7.91
C ASP A 721 -14.74 -0.25 7.15
N LEU A 722 -13.48 -0.51 6.82
CA LEU A 722 -12.55 0.40 6.17
C LEU A 722 -12.20 -0.11 4.78
N ILE A 723 -12.05 0.82 3.84
CA ILE A 723 -11.55 0.51 2.50
C ILE A 723 -10.66 1.63 1.99
N ASP A 724 -9.55 1.27 1.34
CA ASP A 724 -8.67 2.21 0.62
C ASP A 724 -8.95 2.12 -0.88
N LEU A 725 -9.64 3.14 -1.40
CA LEU A 725 -10.08 3.20 -2.79
C LEU A 725 -8.96 3.56 -3.78
N ARG A 726 -7.74 3.85 -3.29
CA ARG A 726 -6.58 4.10 -4.15
C ARG A 726 -5.84 2.83 -4.53
N GLN A 727 -6.16 1.71 -3.88
CA GLN A 727 -5.61 0.42 -4.25
C GLN A 727 -6.13 0.02 -5.64
N PRO A 728 -5.29 -0.62 -6.49
CA PRO A 728 -5.75 -1.16 -7.76
C PRO A 728 -6.92 -2.15 -7.62
N ASP A 729 -6.92 -2.89 -6.50
CA ASP A 729 -7.96 -3.83 -6.09
C ASP A 729 -8.42 -3.49 -4.66
N PRO A 730 -9.37 -2.53 -4.51
CA PRO A 730 -9.86 -2.12 -3.20
C PRO A 730 -10.58 -3.27 -2.49
N HIS A 731 -10.16 -3.56 -1.26
CA HIS A 731 -10.79 -4.59 -0.42
C HIS A 731 -11.14 -4.03 0.95
N TRP A 732 -12.25 -4.52 1.50
CA TRP A 732 -12.69 -4.17 2.84
C TRP A 732 -11.81 -4.80 3.91
N GLN A 733 -11.58 -4.04 4.97
CA GLN A 733 -10.92 -4.48 6.19
C GLN A 733 -11.78 -4.09 7.40
N PRO A 734 -11.87 -4.94 8.42
CA PRO A 734 -12.49 -4.55 9.69
C PRO A 734 -11.82 -3.31 10.29
N GLY A 735 -12.62 -2.31 10.64
CA GLY A 735 -12.21 -1.22 11.53
C GLY A 735 -12.43 -1.58 13.01
N PRO A 736 -12.05 -0.69 13.94
CA PRO A 736 -12.42 -0.83 15.34
C PRO A 736 -13.94 -0.74 15.50
N ASP A 737 -14.54 -1.55 16.35
CA ASP A 737 -15.97 -1.44 16.61
C ASP A 737 -16.30 -0.12 17.32
N LEU A 738 -17.52 0.37 17.08
CA LEU A 738 -18.10 1.47 17.84
C LEU A 738 -18.17 1.09 19.33
N PRO A 739 -18.03 2.06 20.26
CA PRO A 739 -18.19 1.79 21.70
C PRO A 739 -19.57 1.23 22.10
N ALA A 740 -20.58 1.47 21.28
CA ALA A 740 -21.92 0.92 21.41
C ALA A 740 -22.50 0.65 20.01
N ALA A 741 -23.29 -0.42 19.89
CA ALA A 741 -24.04 -0.71 18.68
C ALA A 741 -25.15 0.31 18.46
N LYS A 742 -25.24 0.90 17.27
CA LYS A 742 -26.20 1.95 16.94
C LYS A 742 -26.45 2.10 15.44
N MET A 743 -27.69 2.44 15.12
CA MET A 743 -28.11 3.03 13.85
C MET A 743 -28.47 4.51 14.10
N TYR A 744 -28.80 5.27 13.06
CA TYR A 744 -29.02 6.72 13.10
C TYR A 744 -27.75 7.54 13.45
N ILE A 745 -26.56 7.02 13.15
CA ILE A 745 -25.28 7.62 13.53
C ILE A 745 -25.03 8.91 12.74
N SER A 746 -24.74 10.01 13.45
CA SER A 746 -24.17 11.19 12.79
C SER A 746 -22.65 11.13 12.85
N ALA A 747 -21.99 11.25 11.69
CA ALA A 747 -20.53 11.28 11.59
C ALA A 747 -20.06 12.62 10.97
N VAL A 748 -19.24 13.37 11.70
CA VAL A 748 -18.84 14.75 11.37
C VAL A 748 -17.33 14.86 11.31
N ILE A 749 -16.78 15.23 10.14
CA ILE A 749 -15.36 15.51 9.99
C ILE A 749 -15.00 16.81 10.73
N LEU A 750 -13.98 16.75 11.59
CA LEU A 750 -13.46 17.88 12.37
C LEU A 750 -12.24 18.53 11.67
N PRO A 751 -11.98 19.83 11.94
CA PRO A 751 -10.82 20.54 11.40
C PRO A 751 -9.47 19.91 11.75
N ASP A 752 -9.37 19.21 12.88
CA ASP A 752 -8.17 18.49 13.31
C ASP A 752 -8.02 17.10 12.64
N GLY A 753 -8.74 16.85 11.53
CA GLY A 753 -8.59 15.62 10.75
C GLY A 753 -9.10 14.37 11.47
N LYS A 754 -9.97 14.52 12.48
CA LYS A 754 -10.67 13.42 13.13
C LYS A 754 -12.15 13.41 12.74
N VAL A 755 -12.87 12.38 13.15
CA VAL A 755 -14.32 12.26 12.90
C VAL A 755 -15.05 12.08 14.22
N LEU A 756 -15.94 13.00 14.56
CA LEU A 756 -16.87 12.82 15.68
C LEU A 756 -18.00 11.91 15.20
N GLU A 757 -18.26 10.83 15.92
CA GLU A 757 -19.50 10.09 15.82
C GLU A 757 -20.37 10.43 17.05
N THR A 758 -21.68 10.64 16.85
CA THR A 758 -22.62 10.96 17.93
C THR A 758 -24.06 10.54 17.60
N GLY A 759 -24.87 10.43 18.66
CA GLY A 759 -26.26 10.02 18.60
C GLY A 759 -26.44 8.55 18.25
N GLY A 760 -27.67 8.21 17.86
CA GLY A 760 -28.08 6.90 17.43
C GLY A 760 -29.15 6.26 18.30
N GLY A 761 -29.60 5.08 17.89
CA GLY A 761 -30.51 4.22 18.65
C GLY A 761 -30.17 2.74 18.45
N ARG A 762 -30.53 1.90 19.42
CA ARG A 762 -30.31 0.44 19.34
C ARG A 762 -31.36 -0.28 18.49
N HIS A 763 -32.56 0.29 18.41
CA HIS A 763 -33.69 -0.26 17.70
C HIS A 763 -34.33 0.80 16.81
N LEU A 764 -35.25 0.37 15.95
CA LEU A 764 -35.99 1.25 15.06
C LEU A 764 -36.65 2.38 15.88
N ARG A 765 -36.15 3.61 15.69
CA ARG A 765 -36.68 4.85 16.28
C ARG A 765 -36.93 4.78 17.80
N SER A 766 -36.12 4.02 18.53
CA SER A 766 -36.21 3.79 19.97
C SER A 766 -34.85 3.42 20.57
N ASP A 767 -34.79 3.38 21.91
CA ASP A 767 -33.59 3.12 22.71
C ASP A 767 -32.37 3.97 22.29
N PRO A 768 -32.41 5.29 22.55
CA PRO A 768 -31.34 6.22 22.19
C PRO A 768 -29.99 5.80 22.77
N VAL A 769 -28.95 5.96 21.95
CA VAL A 769 -27.54 5.75 22.33
C VAL A 769 -26.89 7.11 22.44
N HIS A 770 -26.32 7.40 23.61
CA HIS A 770 -25.72 8.70 23.91
C HIS A 770 -24.19 8.67 23.79
N GLU A 771 -23.59 7.49 23.95
CA GLU A 771 -22.16 7.27 23.83
C GLU A 771 -21.66 7.85 22.50
N ALA A 772 -20.75 8.81 22.60
CA ALA A 772 -20.11 9.48 21.48
C ALA A 772 -18.60 9.26 21.56
N SER A 773 -17.95 9.30 20.41
CA SER A 773 -16.51 9.12 20.35
C SER A 773 -15.91 9.86 19.15
N ILE A 774 -14.61 10.12 19.24
CA ILE A 774 -13.83 10.64 18.14
C ILE A 774 -13.01 9.50 17.55
N TYR A 775 -13.23 9.22 16.26
CA TYR A 775 -12.40 8.35 15.47
C TYR A 775 -11.14 9.09 15.00
N ASP A 776 -9.98 8.50 15.27
CA ASP A 776 -8.70 8.94 14.74
C ASP A 776 -8.30 8.07 13.54
N PRO A 777 -8.30 8.60 12.30
CA PRO A 777 -7.93 7.85 11.10
C PRO A 777 -6.48 7.39 11.02
N VAL A 778 -5.60 7.92 11.88
CA VAL A 778 -4.18 7.56 11.96
C VAL A 778 -3.99 6.42 12.94
N ALA A 779 -4.54 6.58 14.14
CA ALA A 779 -4.45 5.55 15.17
C ALA A 779 -5.42 4.38 14.92
N ASN A 780 -6.36 4.54 13.98
CA ASN A 780 -7.44 3.60 13.71
C ASN A 780 -8.19 3.21 14.99
N ARG A 781 -8.63 4.22 15.74
CA ARG A 781 -9.19 4.03 17.08
C ARG A 781 -10.25 5.07 17.42
N PHE A 782 -11.30 4.62 18.11
CA PHE A 782 -12.26 5.49 18.79
C PHE A 782 -11.77 5.89 20.18
N THR A 783 -11.90 7.18 20.49
CA THR A 783 -11.68 7.75 21.83
C THR A 783 -13.00 8.32 22.35
N PRO A 784 -13.54 7.83 23.47
CA PRO A 784 -14.79 8.36 24.03
C PRO A 784 -14.73 9.86 24.32
N VAL A 785 -15.85 10.54 24.09
CA VAL A 785 -16.06 11.94 24.47
C VAL A 785 -17.37 12.05 25.28
N PRO A 786 -17.63 13.17 25.98
CA PRO A 786 -18.90 13.37 26.66
C PRO A 786 -20.07 13.20 25.67
N PRO A 787 -21.16 12.57 26.11
CA PRO A 787 -22.35 12.35 25.29
C PRO A 787 -23.19 13.62 25.07
N ASP A 788 -23.93 13.71 23.95
CA ASP A 788 -25.01 14.69 23.81
C ASP A 788 -26.09 14.37 24.88
N PRO A 789 -26.49 15.35 25.72
CA PRO A 789 -27.54 15.13 26.72
C PRO A 789 -28.95 14.96 26.12
N GLN A 790 -29.12 15.09 24.80
CA GLN A 790 -30.40 14.94 24.11
C GLN A 790 -30.45 13.63 23.33
N ASP A 791 -31.64 13.03 23.25
CA ASP A 791 -31.89 11.87 22.39
C ASP A 791 -31.76 12.28 20.92
N ARG A 792 -31.00 11.53 20.13
CA ARG A 792 -30.75 11.78 18.70
C ARG A 792 -30.89 10.48 17.90
N THR A 793 -32.12 10.10 17.54
CA THR A 793 -32.37 8.91 16.71
C THR A 793 -32.71 9.32 15.26
N TYR A 794 -33.74 8.74 14.66
CA TYR A 794 -34.20 9.06 13.31
C TYR A 794 -34.54 10.54 13.14
N HIS A 795 -34.29 11.09 11.94
CA HIS A 795 -34.38 12.52 11.61
C HIS A 795 -33.49 13.44 12.44
N SER A 796 -32.54 12.89 13.19
CA SER A 796 -31.45 13.69 13.77
C SER A 796 -30.39 14.02 12.72
N GLN A 797 -29.61 15.05 13.02
CA GLN A 797 -28.60 15.61 12.14
C GLN A 797 -27.45 16.15 12.99
N ALA A 798 -26.21 16.02 12.52
CA ALA A 798 -25.08 16.77 13.08
C ALA A 798 -24.15 17.31 12.00
N PHE A 799 -23.56 18.47 12.23
CA PHE A 799 -22.69 19.14 11.27
C PHE A 799 -21.72 20.14 11.93
N LEU A 800 -20.59 20.38 11.25
CA LEU A 800 -19.56 21.33 11.68
C LEU A 800 -19.93 22.77 11.33
N LEU A 801 -19.77 23.70 12.28
CA LEU A 801 -19.88 25.15 12.06
C LEU A 801 -18.52 25.79 11.71
N PRO A 802 -18.51 26.99 11.10
CA PRO A 802 -17.27 27.70 10.76
C PRO A 802 -16.38 28.03 11.96
N ASP A 803 -16.94 28.13 13.17
CA ASP A 803 -16.16 28.35 14.38
C ASP A 803 -15.46 27.08 14.88
N GLY A 804 -15.69 25.92 14.26
CA GLY A 804 -15.15 24.62 14.64
C GLY A 804 -15.98 23.87 15.69
N SER A 805 -17.13 24.38 16.13
CA SER A 805 -18.06 23.61 16.96
C SER A 805 -18.92 22.67 16.11
N VAL A 806 -19.51 21.65 16.73
CA VAL A 806 -20.46 20.74 16.06
C VAL A 806 -21.85 20.95 16.64
N VAL A 807 -22.86 21.07 15.78
CA VAL A 807 -24.26 21.16 16.19
C VAL A 807 -24.92 19.81 15.99
N ALA A 808 -25.78 19.40 16.93
CA ALA A 808 -26.70 18.27 16.79
C ALA A 808 -28.15 18.73 16.98
N LEU A 809 -29.04 18.28 16.09
CA LEU A 809 -30.43 18.69 15.96
C LEU A 809 -31.35 17.48 15.75
N GLY A 810 -32.64 17.66 16.01
CA GLY A 810 -33.68 16.71 15.63
C GLY A 810 -33.71 15.43 16.45
N ASN A 811 -34.89 14.81 16.48
CA ASN A 811 -35.16 13.45 16.96
C ASN A 811 -36.63 13.17 16.67
N ASN A 812 -36.96 12.08 15.98
CA ASN A 812 -38.34 11.73 15.67
C ASN A 812 -38.63 10.26 16.03
N PRO A 813 -38.92 9.95 17.31
CA PRO A 813 -39.30 8.60 17.75
C PRO A 813 -40.65 8.13 17.15
N LEU A 814 -40.99 6.84 17.33
CA LEU A 814 -42.19 6.22 16.74
C LEU A 814 -43.52 6.81 17.20
N ASP A 815 -43.56 7.44 18.38
CA ASP A 815 -44.77 8.07 18.92
C ASP A 815 -45.19 9.35 18.15
N GLY A 816 -44.40 9.77 17.16
CA GLY A 816 -44.66 10.92 16.31
C GLY A 816 -44.20 12.27 16.89
N SER A 817 -43.72 12.28 18.14
CA SER A 817 -43.12 13.47 18.75
C SER A 817 -41.84 13.89 18.02
N PHE A 818 -41.46 15.16 18.17
CA PHE A 818 -40.26 15.71 17.53
C PHE A 818 -39.49 16.62 18.48
N SER A 819 -38.21 16.34 18.67
CA SER A 819 -37.35 17.22 19.46
C SER A 819 -36.82 18.38 18.61
N GLN A 820 -37.12 19.61 19.05
CA GLN A 820 -36.57 20.83 18.46
C GLN A 820 -35.34 21.35 19.23
N THR A 821 -34.77 20.57 20.14
CA THR A 821 -33.63 21.00 20.94
C THR A 821 -32.35 21.06 20.11
N ILE A 822 -31.53 22.06 20.38
CA ILE A 822 -30.23 22.29 19.72
C ILE A 822 -29.12 22.01 20.73
N SER A 823 -28.26 21.04 20.42
CA SER A 823 -27.05 20.75 21.20
C SER A 823 -25.82 21.24 20.43
N VAL A 824 -24.87 21.86 21.12
CA VAL A 824 -23.59 22.30 20.58
C VAL A 824 -22.46 21.60 21.31
N TYR A 825 -21.69 20.81 20.59
CA TYR A 825 -20.44 20.25 21.06
C TYR A 825 -19.29 21.21 20.78
N ARG A 826 -18.51 21.49 21.82
CA ARG A 826 -17.28 22.27 21.77
C ARG A 826 -16.10 21.32 21.89
N PRO A 827 -15.41 20.97 20.78
CA PRO A 827 -14.26 20.08 20.83
C PRO A 827 -13.11 20.67 21.64
N TRP A 828 -12.17 19.81 22.03
CA TRP A 828 -11.03 20.12 22.90
C TRP A 828 -10.25 21.38 22.49
N TYR A 829 -10.12 21.64 21.19
CA TYR A 829 -9.35 22.78 20.69
C TYR A 829 -10.01 24.13 20.97
N MET A 830 -11.30 24.18 21.30
CA MET A 830 -12.00 25.43 21.60
C MET A 830 -11.62 26.01 22.97
N SER A 831 -11.02 25.21 23.86
CA SER A 831 -10.47 25.68 25.15
C SER A 831 -9.01 26.15 25.04
N ARG A 832 -8.41 26.08 23.85
CA ARG A 832 -7.01 26.46 23.59
C ARG A 832 -6.92 27.84 22.94
N GLN A 833 -5.73 28.43 22.97
CA GLN A 833 -5.43 29.59 22.13
C GLN A 833 -5.34 29.13 20.67
N ARG A 834 -6.21 29.66 19.82
CA ARG A 834 -6.34 29.25 18.42
C ARG A 834 -5.55 30.20 17.50
N PRO A 835 -4.90 29.69 16.45
CA PRO A 835 -4.32 30.54 15.42
C PRO A 835 -5.42 31.28 14.64
N ALA A 836 -5.03 32.28 13.85
CA ALA A 836 -5.94 33.02 12.98
C ALA A 836 -5.39 33.09 11.56
N ILE A 837 -6.29 33.09 10.57
CA ILE A 837 -5.97 33.44 9.17
C ILE A 837 -6.37 34.90 8.98
N THR A 838 -5.41 35.81 9.07
CA THR A 838 -5.66 37.26 9.01
C THR A 838 -5.83 37.78 7.59
N GLN A 839 -5.21 37.12 6.60
CA GLN A 839 -5.35 37.46 5.18
C GLN A 839 -5.27 36.23 4.28
N ALA A 840 -6.17 36.14 3.30
CA ALA A 840 -6.14 35.16 2.21
C ALA A 840 -6.93 35.71 1.02
N ALA A 841 -6.72 35.16 -0.17
CA ALA A 841 -7.62 35.41 -1.30
C ALA A 841 -8.98 34.72 -1.06
N ASP A 842 -10.05 35.31 -1.58
CA ASP A 842 -11.40 34.75 -1.44
C ASP A 842 -11.70 33.66 -2.50
N THR A 843 -10.83 33.50 -3.49
CA THR A 843 -10.95 32.48 -4.54
C THR A 843 -9.60 31.86 -4.86
N PHE A 844 -9.57 30.53 -4.94
CA PHE A 844 -8.40 29.72 -5.26
C PHE A 844 -8.60 28.99 -6.58
N GLY A 845 -7.63 29.11 -7.49
CA GLY A 845 -7.60 28.33 -8.72
C GLY A 845 -6.94 26.97 -8.50
N TYR A 846 -7.34 25.97 -9.27
CA TYR A 846 -6.69 24.66 -9.29
C TYR A 846 -5.21 24.76 -9.67
N GLY A 847 -4.36 23.98 -9.00
CA GLY A 847 -2.91 23.94 -9.22
C GLY A 847 -2.17 25.23 -8.82
N SER A 848 -2.86 26.21 -8.22
CA SER A 848 -2.27 27.49 -7.87
C SER A 848 -1.61 27.47 -6.50
N ARG A 849 -0.57 28.29 -6.33
CA ARG A 849 0.01 28.61 -5.02
C ARG A 849 -0.65 29.86 -4.45
N GLN A 850 -1.10 29.77 -3.20
CA GLN A 850 -1.83 30.83 -2.51
C GLN A 850 -1.05 31.31 -1.28
N ALA A 851 -0.87 32.62 -1.16
CA ALA A 851 -0.26 33.23 0.01
C ALA A 851 -1.30 33.51 1.09
N LEU A 852 -1.01 33.11 2.33
CA LEU A 852 -1.83 33.37 3.51
C LEU A 852 -1.02 34.18 4.53
N THR A 853 -1.67 35.11 5.22
CA THR A 853 -1.15 35.69 6.46
C THR A 853 -1.86 35.02 7.63
N VAL A 854 -1.07 34.53 8.59
CA VAL A 854 -1.49 33.71 9.71
C VAL A 854 -0.79 34.16 10.99
N ASP A 855 -1.44 33.88 12.12
CA ASP A 855 -0.87 34.08 13.45
C ASP A 855 -0.35 32.75 14.00
N GLY A 856 0.93 32.71 14.39
CA GLY A 856 1.60 31.53 14.94
C GLY A 856 2.15 30.56 13.89
N ASP A 857 2.81 29.51 14.37
CA ASP A 857 3.41 28.48 13.51
C ASP A 857 2.35 27.49 13.03
N ILE A 858 2.06 27.51 11.73
CA ILE A 858 1.05 26.67 11.09
C ILE A 858 1.70 25.41 10.53
N GLY A 859 1.23 24.24 10.98
CA GLY A 859 1.68 22.94 10.50
C GLY A 859 0.76 22.32 9.45
N ARG A 860 -0.51 22.75 9.36
CA ARG A 860 -1.49 22.20 8.41
C ARG A 860 -2.53 23.24 8.02
N VAL A 861 -2.91 23.27 6.75
CA VAL A 861 -4.06 24.04 6.25
C VAL A 861 -5.01 23.09 5.56
N THR A 862 -6.30 23.13 5.90
CA THR A 862 -7.30 22.23 5.33
C THR A 862 -8.53 22.96 4.84
N LEU A 863 -9.09 22.47 3.73
CA LEU A 863 -10.35 22.90 3.15
C LEU A 863 -11.42 21.86 3.47
N LEU A 864 -12.42 22.26 4.26
CA LEU A 864 -13.56 21.43 4.62
C LEU A 864 -14.81 21.85 3.84
N ARG A 865 -15.38 20.92 3.07
CA ARG A 865 -16.65 21.18 2.37
C ARG A 865 -17.77 21.26 3.42
N PRO A 866 -18.62 22.31 3.40
CA PRO A 866 -19.70 22.44 4.36
C PRO A 866 -20.74 21.33 4.19
N ALA A 867 -21.29 20.89 5.32
CA ALA A 867 -22.26 19.81 5.37
C ALA A 867 -23.61 20.20 4.75
N SER A 868 -24.25 19.21 4.15
CA SER A 868 -25.63 19.26 3.66
C SER A 868 -26.25 17.91 3.98
N VAL A 869 -26.80 17.79 5.20
CA VAL A 869 -27.03 16.51 5.88
C VAL A 869 -28.52 16.27 6.15
N THR A 870 -28.95 15.02 6.01
CA THR A 870 -30.27 14.51 6.42
C THR A 870 -30.22 12.99 6.53
N HIS A 871 -31.04 12.36 7.37
CA HIS A 871 -31.16 10.88 7.45
C HIS A 871 -29.79 10.17 7.48
N GLN A 872 -28.87 10.70 8.29
CA GLN A 872 -27.49 10.20 8.45
C GLN A 872 -26.61 10.28 7.20
N ALA A 873 -27.14 10.73 6.08
CA ALA A 873 -26.45 10.88 4.82
C ALA A 873 -25.86 12.29 4.65
N ASP A 874 -24.55 12.32 4.42
CA ASP A 874 -23.88 13.45 3.77
C ASP A 874 -22.85 12.87 2.77
N PRO A 875 -23.24 12.69 1.49
CA PRO A 875 -22.34 12.14 0.48
C PRO A 875 -21.20 13.12 0.10
N ASN A 876 -21.25 14.37 0.56
CA ASN A 876 -20.43 15.45 0.03
C ASN A 876 -19.38 15.97 1.02
N GLN A 877 -19.56 15.80 2.34
CA GLN A 877 -18.56 16.20 3.33
C GLN A 877 -17.18 15.61 2.99
N ARG A 878 -16.16 16.46 3.03
CA ARG A 878 -14.76 16.08 2.79
C ARG A 878 -13.82 17.12 3.37
N SER A 879 -12.63 16.68 3.75
CA SER A 879 -11.50 17.52 4.16
C SER A 879 -10.35 17.27 3.20
N VAL A 880 -9.87 18.32 2.55
CA VAL A 880 -8.74 18.27 1.61
C VAL A 880 -7.66 19.18 2.17
N ASP A 881 -6.49 18.65 2.50
CA ASP A 881 -5.43 19.53 2.99
C ASP A 881 -4.63 20.15 1.86
N LEU A 882 -4.09 21.32 2.12
CA LEU A 882 -3.25 22.07 1.22
C LEU A 882 -1.82 21.96 1.72
N PRO A 883 -0.88 21.41 0.91
CA PRO A 883 0.53 21.38 1.26
C PRO A 883 1.03 22.79 1.59
N VAL A 884 1.69 22.95 2.74
CA VAL A 884 2.27 24.23 3.17
C VAL A 884 3.71 24.29 2.66
N SER A 885 4.01 25.19 1.73
CA SER A 885 5.37 25.43 1.24
C SER A 885 6.13 26.35 2.20
N THR A 886 7.36 25.96 2.55
CA THR A 886 8.18 26.52 3.64
C THR A 886 8.37 28.04 3.61
N GLY A 887 8.35 28.65 4.81
CA GLY A 887 8.89 29.97 5.10
C GLY A 887 7.93 30.88 5.85
N SER A 888 7.76 30.70 7.17
CA SER A 888 7.05 31.65 8.05
C SER A 888 7.87 32.94 8.27
N GLN A 889 8.22 33.65 7.20
CA GLN A 889 8.82 34.97 7.35
C GLN A 889 7.73 35.97 7.76
N GLY A 890 7.63 36.23 9.07
CA GLY A 890 6.74 37.25 9.63
C GLY A 890 5.24 36.91 9.55
N GLY A 891 4.85 35.64 9.74
CA GLY A 891 3.44 35.22 9.74
C GLY A 891 2.84 35.05 8.34
N ARG A 892 3.65 34.90 7.29
CA ARG A 892 3.17 34.55 5.95
C ARG A 892 3.52 33.11 5.61
N ILE A 893 2.57 32.37 5.07
CA ILE A 893 2.78 31.01 4.56
C ILE A 893 2.26 30.92 3.12
N SER A 894 2.75 29.94 2.37
CA SER A 894 2.20 29.59 1.07
C SER A 894 1.56 28.21 1.14
N VAL A 895 0.41 28.05 0.49
CA VAL A 895 -0.28 26.77 0.37
C VAL A 895 -0.50 26.43 -1.09
N ASP A 896 -0.33 25.17 -1.44
CA ASP A 896 -0.54 24.68 -2.80
C ASP A 896 -1.93 24.07 -2.94
N VAL A 897 -2.71 24.54 -3.91
CA VAL A 897 -4.08 24.07 -4.17
C VAL A 897 -4.00 22.89 -5.13
N PRO A 898 -4.56 21.72 -4.79
CA PRO A 898 -4.59 20.57 -5.71
C PRO A 898 -5.15 20.93 -7.07
N ASP A 899 -4.62 20.32 -8.13
CA ASP A 899 -5.10 20.50 -9.50
C ASP A 899 -6.27 19.58 -9.86
N ASN A 900 -6.49 18.50 -9.09
CA ASN A 900 -7.54 17.52 -9.32
C ASN A 900 -8.90 17.98 -8.75
N PRO A 901 -9.88 18.31 -9.60
CA PRO A 901 -11.18 18.77 -9.14
C PRO A 901 -12.06 17.62 -8.62
N ASN A 902 -11.75 16.34 -8.87
CA ASN A 902 -12.47 15.24 -8.24
C ASN A 902 -12.10 15.05 -6.76
N LEU A 903 -10.85 15.38 -6.41
CA LEU A 903 -10.39 15.47 -5.02
C LEU A 903 -11.01 16.68 -4.32
N LEU A 904 -10.97 17.83 -4.99
CA LEU A 904 -11.46 19.12 -4.48
C LEU A 904 -12.54 19.70 -5.41
N PRO A 905 -13.79 19.18 -5.41
CA PRO A 905 -14.85 19.66 -6.29
C PRO A 905 -15.10 21.15 -6.17
N PRO A 906 -15.48 21.85 -7.24
CA PRO A 906 -15.66 23.29 -7.20
C PRO A 906 -16.77 23.66 -6.19
N GLY A 907 -16.61 24.81 -5.52
CA GLY A 907 -17.54 25.25 -4.48
C GLY A 907 -16.89 26.06 -3.36
N TYR A 908 -17.65 26.32 -2.31
CA TYR A 908 -17.17 27.01 -1.12
C TYR A 908 -16.67 26.02 -0.07
N TYR A 909 -15.58 26.39 0.59
CA TYR A 909 -14.94 25.60 1.62
C TYR A 909 -14.68 26.45 2.87
N MET A 910 -14.76 25.81 4.02
CA MET A 910 -14.25 26.33 5.28
C MET A 910 -12.74 26.03 5.34
N MET A 911 -11.91 27.06 5.21
CA MET A 911 -10.45 26.94 5.32
C MET A 911 -10.01 27.10 6.77
N PHE A 912 -9.35 26.09 7.32
CA PHE A 912 -8.80 26.09 8.67
C PHE A 912 -7.27 26.01 8.61
N ALA A 913 -6.59 26.87 9.38
CA ALA A 913 -5.16 26.74 9.65
C ALA A 913 -4.98 26.10 11.03
N GLN A 914 -4.11 25.10 11.14
CA GLN A 914 -3.80 24.40 12.38
C GLN A 914 -2.36 24.67 12.77
N ASN A 915 -2.16 25.03 14.03
CA ASN A 915 -0.82 25.21 14.55
C ASN A 915 -0.09 23.86 14.74
N THR A 916 1.18 23.92 15.11
CA THR A 916 2.02 22.74 15.38
C THR A 916 1.58 21.90 16.59
N ALA A 917 0.57 22.34 17.35
CA ALA A 917 -0.08 21.58 18.42
C ALA A 917 -1.46 21.05 18.01
N GLY A 918 -1.81 21.11 16.71
CA GLY A 918 -3.06 20.58 16.19
C GLY A 918 -4.31 21.43 16.50
N VAL A 919 -4.14 22.65 17.02
CA VAL A 919 -5.27 23.56 17.32
C VAL A 919 -5.69 24.31 16.05
N PRO A 920 -6.91 24.10 15.52
CA PRO A 920 -7.42 24.82 14.35
C PRO A 920 -7.85 26.25 14.66
N SER A 921 -7.72 27.12 13.67
CA SER A 921 -8.29 28.47 13.64
C SER A 921 -9.82 28.45 13.57
N VAL A 922 -10.48 29.60 13.68
CA VAL A 922 -11.82 29.77 13.09
C VAL A 922 -11.68 29.69 11.57
N ALA A 923 -12.67 29.14 10.87
CA ALA A 923 -12.63 29.01 9.43
C ALA A 923 -12.66 30.38 8.72
N ARG A 924 -11.95 30.47 7.61
CA ARG A 924 -12.19 31.48 6.58
C ARG A 924 -12.86 30.83 5.38
N TRP A 925 -13.94 31.42 4.88
CA TRP A 925 -14.57 30.94 3.65
C TRP A 925 -13.69 31.23 2.43
N VAL A 926 -13.53 30.24 1.56
CA VAL A 926 -12.84 30.37 0.28
C VAL A 926 -13.63 29.64 -0.80
N ARG A 927 -13.67 30.20 -2.01
CA ARG A 927 -14.23 29.52 -3.18
C ARG A 927 -13.11 28.85 -3.97
N VAL A 928 -13.29 27.60 -4.36
CA VAL A 928 -12.39 26.87 -5.25
C VAL A 928 -13.08 26.63 -6.57
N GLY A 929 -12.37 26.86 -7.68
CA GLY A 929 -12.83 26.52 -9.03
C GLY A 929 -12.52 27.56 -10.09
#